data_AF-A0A7L1YVZ9-F1
#
_entry.id   AF-A0A7L1YVZ9-F1
#
_cell.length_a   1.000
_cell.length_b   1.000
_cell.length_c   1.000
_cell.angle_alpha   90.00
_cell.angle_beta   90.00
_cell.angle_gamma   90.00
#
_symmetry.space_group_name_H-M   'P 1'
#
loop_
_entity.id
_entity.type
_entity.pdbx_description
1 polymer ?
#
loop_
_entity_poly.entity_id
_entity_poly.type
_entity_poly.pdbx_seq_one_letter_code
_entity_poly.pdbx_strand_id
1 'polypeptide(L)'
;AVQVKASLLEQNFTELWGQKAKDLYGNSWNNFSNPQLKKIISSIQTLGPSNLPLDKREKYNTILSDMDKIYSTAKVCLPNDTCWDLEPDLSDIMATSRSYKKLLYAWEGWHNAAGNPLRPKYEEFVNLSNEAYSADGFEDTGSYWRSWYDSENFEDDLERIYNQLEPLYLNLHAFVRRKLYDHYGPRYVNLRGPIPAHLLGNMWAQQWNNIYDLMVPYPDKPNLDVTSNMVKQGWNATHMFRVSEEFFTSLGLLEMPPEFWEGSMLEKPTDGREVVCHASAWDFYNRKDFRIKQCTSVTMEQLFTVHHEMGHIQYYLQYKDQPVSFRSGANPGFHEAIGDVLSLSVSTPSHLQKIGLLSDATNDAESDINYLLKMALEKIAFLPFGYLIDQWRWDVFRGRTPPSRYNYDWWYLRTKYQGICAPVSRNESNFDPGAKYHIPGNTPYIRYFVSFILQFQFHKALCEAAKHNGPLHTCDIYMSKEAGNKLREVLKAGSSKPWQEVLFNLTGMDKMDAGPLLEYFSPVTKWLQEQNSKTNEVLGWPEFNWRPPIPEGYPEGIDKIADEAQAKEFLAEYNSTAEAVWNAYTEASWAYNTNITDHNKEVMLEKNLAMSKHTLDYGVRARQFDTSDFQDQSVIRILKKLSVIERAALPEDELREYNTLLSDMETTYSVAKVCRDDKTCHPLDPDLTDIMATSRDYDELLFAWKGWRDASGKKMRNNYKRYVELSNKAAVLNGYTDNGAYWRSLYETPTFEEDLERLYQQLQPLYLNLHAYVRRALYKKYGAQHVNLKGPIPAHLLGNMWAQSWSNIFDLVIPFPDATKVDATPAMKKQGWTAKRMFEESDRFFTSLGLIPMPQEFWDKSMIEKPSDGREVVCHASAWDFYNRKDFRIKQCTVVNMDDLITVHHEMGHVQYFLQYKDQPVSFRDGANPGFHEAVGDVMALSVSTPKHLHSINLLEEVMENEESDINYLMSIALDKIAFLPFGYLMDQWRWKVFDGRIKEDEYNKEWWNLRMKYQGLCPPALRSEDDFDPGAKFHIPANVPYIRYFVSFVIQFQFHQALCDAAGHKGPLHTCDIYQSKEAGRILGDALKLGFSKPWPEAMQLITGQPNMSAEALMSYFEPLMTWLEKENKKNGEVLGWPEYSWTPYSGMQGQAQQVYSGKTDFLGMSLTKSQATAGAWVLLALALIFLITTIFFGVKFCLSRRKAFKSSSEMELK
;
A
#
# COMPACT_ATOMS: atom_id res chain seq x y z
N ALA A 1 38.87 21.77 25.14
CA ALA A 1 40.04 22.56 25.64
C ALA A 1 39.74 23.30 26.94
N VAL A 2 38.80 24.26 26.98
CA VAL A 2 38.48 25.01 28.23
C VAL A 2 37.97 24.09 29.33
N GLN A 3 37.05 23.17 29.02
CA GLN A 3 36.55 22.17 29.97
C GLN A 3 37.68 21.30 30.54
N VAL A 4 38.55 20.74 29.69
CA VAL A 4 39.72 19.95 30.13
C VAL A 4 40.61 20.74 31.08
N LYS A 5 40.91 22.01 30.76
CA LYS A 5 41.70 22.88 31.64
C LYS A 5 41.02 23.13 32.98
N ALA A 6 39.70 23.33 32.99
CA ALA A 6 38.92 23.50 34.21
C ALA A 6 38.94 22.22 35.08
N SER A 7 38.71 21.05 34.47
CA SER A 7 38.79 19.75 35.16
C SER A 7 40.17 19.50 35.73
N LEU A 8 41.24 19.84 35.01
CA LEU A 8 42.61 19.72 35.53
C LEU A 8 42.86 20.64 36.74
N LEU A 9 42.32 21.87 36.74
CA LEU A 9 42.44 22.77 37.88
C LEU A 9 41.71 22.24 39.12
N GLU A 10 40.49 21.73 38.93
CA GLU A 10 39.72 21.09 40.00
C GLU A 10 40.43 19.84 40.53
N GLN A 11 40.89 18.96 39.64
CA GLN A 11 41.59 17.73 40.02
C GLN A 11 42.93 18.01 40.72
N ASN A 12 43.65 19.08 40.35
CA ASN A 12 44.84 19.52 41.10
C ASN A 12 44.49 19.96 42.53
N PHE A 13 43.36 20.65 42.71
CA PHE A 13 42.88 21.00 44.05
C PHE A 13 42.52 19.74 44.86
N THR A 14 41.80 18.80 44.24
CA THR A 14 41.43 17.51 44.85
C THR A 14 42.65 16.67 45.21
N GLU A 15 43.66 16.58 44.34
CA GLU A 15 44.92 15.89 44.61
C GLU A 15 45.64 16.49 45.82
N LEU A 16 45.82 17.81 45.87
CA LEU A 16 46.54 18.47 46.97
C LEU A 16 45.85 18.26 48.32
N TRP A 17 44.53 18.42 48.38
CA TRP A 17 43.78 18.24 49.63
C TRP A 17 43.60 16.78 50.00
N GLY A 18 43.33 15.92 49.03
CA GLY A 18 43.17 14.49 49.23
C GLY A 18 44.46 13.83 49.68
N GLN A 19 45.60 14.15 49.04
CA GLN A 19 46.91 13.65 49.47
C GLN A 19 47.26 14.14 50.87
N LYS A 20 47.02 15.42 51.17
CA LYS A 20 47.21 15.97 52.52
C LYS A 20 46.35 15.24 53.56
N ALA A 21 45.11 14.89 53.23
CA ALA A 21 44.24 14.11 54.11
C ALA A 21 44.72 12.65 54.26
N LYS A 22 45.24 12.02 53.20
CA LYS A 22 45.87 10.69 53.24
C LYS A 22 47.13 10.71 54.11
N ASP A 23 47.99 11.73 53.97
CA ASP A 23 49.24 11.87 54.73
C ASP A 23 49.00 12.14 56.22
N LEU A 24 48.06 13.03 56.55
CA LEU A 24 47.76 13.42 57.93
C LEU A 24 47.04 12.32 58.70
N TYR A 25 46.12 11.60 58.05
CA TYR A 25 45.20 10.71 58.75
C TYR A 25 45.33 9.24 58.37
N GLY A 26 45.96 8.89 57.24
CA GLY A 26 46.14 7.49 56.80
C GLY A 26 44.85 6.68 56.91
N ASN A 27 44.89 5.56 57.64
CA ASN A 27 43.71 4.77 58.03
C ASN A 27 43.15 5.13 59.43
N SER A 28 43.77 6.06 60.15
CA SER A 28 43.42 6.41 61.54
C SER A 28 42.10 7.18 61.66
N TRP A 29 41.64 7.84 60.60
CA TRP A 29 40.33 8.52 60.56
C TRP A 29 39.15 7.58 60.80
N ASN A 30 39.33 6.29 60.51
CA ASN A 30 38.31 5.26 60.76
C ASN A 30 37.93 5.14 62.24
N ASN A 31 38.85 5.54 63.14
CA ASN A 31 38.68 5.50 64.59
C ASN A 31 38.12 6.81 65.17
N PHE A 32 37.79 7.80 64.33
CA PHE A 32 37.20 9.06 64.80
C PHE A 32 35.80 8.81 65.38
N SER A 33 35.54 9.35 66.57
CA SER A 33 34.26 9.20 67.28
C SER A 33 33.15 10.07 66.70
N ASN A 34 33.48 11.12 65.94
CA ASN A 34 32.51 11.98 65.26
C ASN A 34 32.18 11.40 63.86
N PRO A 35 30.95 10.92 63.62
CA PRO A 35 30.55 10.30 62.36
C PRO A 35 30.59 11.27 61.17
N GLN A 36 30.25 12.55 61.38
CA GLN A 36 30.29 13.56 60.33
C GLN A 36 31.74 13.85 59.92
N LEU A 37 32.64 13.98 60.89
CA LEU A 37 34.06 14.17 60.60
C LEU A 37 34.64 12.95 59.85
N LYS A 38 34.26 11.73 60.28
CA LYS A 38 34.63 10.49 59.59
C LYS A 38 34.20 10.51 58.12
N LYS A 39 32.94 10.89 57.85
CA LYS A 39 32.40 10.99 56.48
C LYS A 39 33.08 12.08 55.64
N ILE A 40 33.34 13.26 56.21
CA ILE A 40 34.05 14.35 55.52
C ILE A 40 35.47 13.92 55.13
N ILE A 41 36.24 13.37 56.08
CA ILE A 41 37.62 12.94 55.83
C ILE A 41 37.65 11.79 54.83
N SER A 42 36.74 10.82 54.93
CA SER A 42 36.59 9.75 53.94
C SER A 42 36.37 10.31 52.53
N SER A 43 35.46 11.29 52.38
CA SER A 43 35.14 11.90 51.09
C SER A 43 36.33 12.68 50.52
N ILE A 44 37.06 13.43 51.34
CA ILE A 44 38.24 14.19 50.89
C ILE A 44 39.39 13.24 50.48
N GLN A 45 39.52 12.09 51.13
CA GLN A 45 40.55 11.09 50.80
C GLN A 45 40.29 10.34 49.49
N THR A 46 39.10 10.43 48.89
CA THR A 46 38.83 9.84 47.56
C THR A 46 39.22 10.83 46.47
N LEU A 47 40.27 10.52 45.72
CA LEU A 47 40.84 11.40 44.68
C LEU A 47 40.23 11.16 43.29
N GLY A 48 39.73 9.95 43.02
CA GLY A 48 39.19 9.53 41.73
C GLY A 48 40.20 9.75 40.60
N PRO A 49 39.82 10.40 39.47
CA PRO A 49 40.72 10.73 38.36
C PRO A 49 41.98 11.49 38.76
N SER A 50 41.99 12.16 39.92
CA SER A 50 43.16 12.86 40.44
C SER A 50 44.27 11.91 40.91
N ASN A 51 44.02 10.61 41.05
CA ASN A 51 45.09 9.61 41.27
C ASN A 51 45.95 9.36 40.02
N LEU A 52 45.44 9.70 38.82
CA LEU A 52 46.18 9.48 37.59
C LEU A 52 47.34 10.49 37.46
N PRO A 53 48.50 10.06 36.91
CA PRO A 53 49.54 10.96 36.44
C PRO A 53 48.98 12.02 35.48
N LEU A 54 49.61 13.20 35.43
CA LEU A 54 49.09 14.37 34.70
C LEU A 54 48.78 14.07 33.23
N ASP A 55 49.63 13.32 32.53
CA ASP A 55 49.44 12.93 31.12
C ASP A 55 48.21 12.03 30.94
N LYS A 56 48.05 11.03 31.81
CA LYS A 56 46.87 10.15 31.83
C LYS A 56 45.59 10.90 32.24
N ARG A 57 45.71 11.86 33.16
CA ARG A 57 44.59 12.70 33.64
C ARG A 57 44.10 13.64 32.55
N GLU A 58 45.01 14.30 31.82
CA GLU A 58 44.68 15.12 30.65
C GLU A 58 44.01 14.27 29.57
N LYS A 59 44.53 13.06 29.34
CA LYS A 59 43.94 12.10 28.40
C LYS A 59 42.54 11.65 28.82
N TYR A 60 42.33 11.32 30.08
CA TYR A 60 41.01 10.96 30.65
C TYR A 60 39.97 12.05 30.38
N ASN A 61 40.30 13.30 30.72
CA ASN A 61 39.41 14.45 30.52
C ASN A 61 39.19 14.76 29.02
N THR A 62 40.20 14.56 28.18
CA THR A 62 40.10 14.74 26.73
C THR A 62 39.17 13.70 26.11
N ILE A 63 39.28 12.43 26.52
CA ILE A 63 38.40 11.36 26.05
C ILE A 63 36.95 11.66 26.41
N LEU A 64 36.66 12.05 27.66
CA LEU A 64 35.30 12.46 28.06
C LEU A 64 34.78 13.62 27.21
N SER A 65 35.58 14.67 27.03
CA SER A 65 35.21 15.83 26.20
C SER A 65 34.96 15.46 24.74
N ASP A 66 35.77 14.55 24.17
CA ASP A 66 35.59 14.06 22.81
C ASP A 66 34.33 13.20 22.67
N MET A 67 34.05 12.34 23.65
CA MET A 67 32.85 11.50 23.65
C MET A 67 31.57 12.34 23.73
N ASP A 68 31.53 13.33 24.62
CA ASP A 68 30.45 14.31 24.70
C ASP A 68 30.28 15.08 23.38
N LYS A 69 31.39 15.52 22.78
CA LYS A 69 31.36 16.21 21.49
C LYS A 69 30.75 15.33 20.40
N ILE A 70 31.25 14.11 20.22
CA ILE A 70 30.75 13.15 19.22
C ILE A 70 29.24 12.98 19.36
N TYR A 71 28.77 12.73 20.60
CA TYR A 71 27.34 12.58 20.87
C TYR A 71 26.53 13.83 20.50
N SER A 72 26.98 15.00 20.96
CA SER A 72 26.25 16.27 20.78
C SER A 72 26.22 16.78 19.33
N THR A 73 27.18 16.38 18.49
CA THR A 73 27.29 16.84 17.09
C THR A 73 26.85 15.80 16.07
N ALA A 74 26.43 14.61 16.50
CA ALA A 74 25.99 13.55 15.61
C ALA A 74 24.69 13.94 14.87
N LYS A 75 24.58 13.55 13.61
CA LYS A 75 23.41 13.80 12.74
C LYS A 75 23.11 12.58 11.89
N VAL A 76 21.86 12.44 11.46
CA VAL A 76 21.41 11.39 10.54
C VAL A 76 21.09 12.00 9.19
N CYS A 77 21.86 11.69 8.16
CA CYS A 77 21.71 12.31 6.84
C CYS A 77 20.98 11.40 5.85
N LEU A 78 19.98 11.97 5.18
CA LEU A 78 19.23 11.36 4.08
C LEU A 78 20.10 11.28 2.80
N PRO A 79 19.72 10.43 1.82
CA PRO A 79 20.41 10.35 0.53
C PRO A 79 20.44 11.65 -0.29
N ASN A 80 19.60 12.64 0.04
CA ASN A 80 19.52 13.95 -0.61
C ASN A 80 20.33 15.05 0.13
N ASP A 81 21.28 14.65 0.97
CA ASP A 81 22.14 15.52 1.80
C ASP A 81 21.42 16.35 2.88
N THR A 82 20.13 16.10 3.14
CA THR A 82 19.44 16.72 4.28
C THR A 82 19.71 15.92 5.55
N CYS A 83 20.11 16.56 6.65
CA CYS A 83 20.43 15.87 7.91
C CYS A 83 19.46 16.24 9.03
N TRP A 84 19.15 15.25 9.87
CA TRP A 84 18.34 15.36 11.08
C TRP A 84 19.23 15.41 12.32
N ASP A 85 19.00 16.41 13.17
CA ASP A 85 19.56 16.50 14.50
C ASP A 85 18.77 15.62 15.49
N LEU A 86 19.38 15.24 16.61
CA LEU A 86 18.66 14.49 17.66
C LEU A 86 17.41 15.25 18.14
N GLU A 87 17.60 16.54 18.41
CA GLU A 87 16.55 17.45 18.86
C GLU A 87 16.48 18.69 17.94
N PRO A 88 15.32 19.00 17.32
CA PRO A 88 14.03 18.32 17.51
C PRO A 88 13.78 17.15 16.53
N ASP A 89 14.50 17.06 15.41
CA ASP A 89 14.07 16.27 14.25
C ASP A 89 13.85 14.78 14.54
N LEU A 90 14.86 14.08 15.04
CA LEU A 90 14.75 12.63 15.28
C LEU A 90 13.78 12.34 16.42
N SER A 91 13.79 13.12 17.49
CA SER A 91 12.83 12.96 18.59
C SER A 91 11.38 13.14 18.13
N ASP A 92 11.10 14.14 17.29
CA ASP A 92 9.79 14.37 16.70
C ASP A 92 9.39 13.21 15.77
N ILE A 93 10.32 12.72 14.93
CA ILE A 93 10.09 11.55 14.08
C ILE A 93 9.73 10.33 14.92
N MET A 94 10.51 10.03 15.96
CA MET A 94 10.25 8.90 16.84
C MET A 94 8.90 9.05 17.54
N ALA A 95 8.52 10.26 17.97
CA ALA A 95 7.28 10.48 18.69
C ALA A 95 6.03 10.40 17.78
N THR A 96 6.09 10.96 16.58
CA THR A 96 4.90 11.22 15.74
C THR A 96 4.75 10.26 14.56
N SER A 97 5.84 9.69 14.04
CA SER A 97 5.78 8.80 12.89
C SER A 97 5.22 7.43 13.27
N ARG A 98 4.43 6.84 12.37
CA ARG A 98 3.99 5.43 12.42
C ARG A 98 4.51 4.62 11.24
N SER A 99 5.39 5.20 10.42
CA SER A 99 6.07 4.48 9.33
C SER A 99 7.19 3.61 9.89
N TYR A 100 7.07 2.29 9.74
CA TYR A 100 8.06 1.32 10.19
C TYR A 100 9.46 1.63 9.60
N LYS A 101 9.54 1.83 8.27
CA LYS A 101 10.80 2.15 7.56
C LYS A 101 11.43 3.46 8.05
N LYS A 102 10.62 4.52 8.22
CA LYS A 102 11.12 5.83 8.66
C LYS A 102 11.65 5.79 10.10
N LEU A 103 10.91 5.14 11.00
CA LEU A 103 11.34 4.91 12.38
C LEU A 103 12.62 4.07 12.43
N LEU A 104 12.71 3.03 11.58
CA LEU A 104 13.88 2.17 11.51
C LEU A 104 15.12 2.96 11.05
N TYR A 105 14.96 3.78 10.01
CA TYR A 105 16.03 4.62 9.48
C TYR A 105 16.53 5.63 10.50
N ALA A 106 15.60 6.34 11.18
CA ALA A 106 15.94 7.27 12.24
C ALA A 106 16.73 6.60 13.38
N TRP A 107 16.23 5.44 13.84
CA TRP A 107 16.84 4.68 14.92
C TRP A 107 18.23 4.14 14.53
N GLU A 108 18.34 3.49 13.37
CA GLU A 108 19.58 2.90 12.89
C GLU A 108 20.64 3.97 12.64
N GLY A 109 20.25 5.05 11.95
CA GLY A 109 21.11 6.18 11.64
C GLY A 109 21.70 6.80 12.90
N TRP A 110 20.87 7.07 13.92
CA TRP A 110 21.33 7.69 15.16
C TRP A 110 22.33 6.79 15.89
N HIS A 111 22.00 5.50 16.04
CA HIS A 111 22.87 4.56 16.74
C HIS A 111 24.21 4.37 16.02
N ASN A 112 24.21 4.41 14.68
CA ASN A 112 25.43 4.34 13.90
C ASN A 112 26.27 5.62 14.01
N ALA A 113 25.65 6.80 13.90
CA ALA A 113 26.34 8.08 13.91
C ALA A 113 26.89 8.45 15.29
N ALA A 114 26.10 8.26 16.35
CA ALA A 114 26.49 8.60 17.71
C ALA A 114 27.28 7.47 18.39
N GLY A 115 26.86 6.21 18.23
CA GLY A 115 27.42 5.07 18.98
C GLY A 115 28.77 4.59 18.45
N ASN A 116 28.85 4.21 17.18
CA ASN A 116 30.04 3.52 16.63
C ASN A 116 31.36 4.28 16.85
N PRO A 117 31.45 5.62 16.66
CA PRO A 117 32.70 6.35 16.86
C PRO A 117 33.17 6.40 18.33
N LEU A 118 32.28 6.14 19.29
CA LEU A 118 32.59 6.19 20.72
C LEU A 118 33.29 4.92 21.22
N ARG A 119 33.14 3.79 20.52
CA ARG A 119 33.64 2.48 20.98
C ARG A 119 35.11 2.48 21.44
N PRO A 120 36.10 2.87 20.59
CA PRO A 120 37.50 2.84 21.00
C PRO A 120 37.82 3.82 22.13
N LYS A 121 37.14 4.96 22.18
CA LYS A 121 37.30 5.97 23.24
C LYS A 121 36.76 5.44 24.57
N TYR A 122 35.63 4.73 24.55
CA TYR A 122 35.03 4.16 25.74
C TYR A 122 35.88 3.03 26.32
N GLU A 123 36.47 2.17 25.49
CA GLU A 123 37.42 1.13 25.93
C GLU A 123 38.61 1.74 26.69
N GLU A 124 39.20 2.81 26.15
CA GLU A 124 40.31 3.51 26.78
C GLU A 124 39.89 4.23 28.07
N PHE A 125 38.73 4.86 28.05
CA PHE A 125 38.12 5.50 29.21
C PHE A 125 37.94 4.51 30.38
N VAL A 126 37.40 3.31 30.12
CA VAL A 126 37.17 2.27 31.13
C VAL A 126 38.48 1.90 31.83
N ASN A 127 39.57 1.72 31.07
CA ASN A 127 40.88 1.39 31.62
C ASN A 127 41.41 2.50 32.55
N LEU A 128 41.38 3.76 32.10
CA LEU A 128 41.84 4.90 32.89
C LEU A 128 40.98 5.14 34.12
N SER A 129 39.66 4.97 33.99
CA SER A 129 38.71 5.13 35.10
C SER A 129 38.97 4.08 36.19
N ASN A 130 39.15 2.81 35.81
CA ASN A 130 39.47 1.77 36.78
C ASN A 130 40.83 1.99 37.44
N GLU A 131 41.87 2.36 36.68
CA GLU A 131 43.18 2.71 37.26
C GLU A 131 43.05 3.82 38.32
N ALA A 132 42.24 4.84 38.04
CA ALA A 132 42.03 5.97 38.93
C ALA A 132 41.36 5.57 40.27
N TYR A 133 40.30 4.77 40.21
CA TYR A 133 39.54 4.38 41.41
C TYR A 133 40.18 3.21 42.17
N SER A 134 40.91 2.32 41.50
CA SER A 134 41.70 1.28 42.18
C SER A 134 42.79 1.88 43.08
N ALA A 135 43.34 3.04 42.73
CA ALA A 135 44.29 3.77 43.59
C ALA A 135 43.65 4.34 44.88
N ASP A 136 42.31 4.44 44.94
CA ASP A 136 41.57 4.78 46.17
C ASP A 136 41.10 3.55 46.97
N GLY A 137 41.46 2.33 46.54
CA GLY A 137 41.10 1.09 47.22
C GLY A 137 39.76 0.48 46.81
N PHE A 138 39.13 1.00 45.75
CA PHE A 138 37.96 0.39 45.12
C PHE A 138 38.37 -0.74 44.16
N GLU A 139 37.54 -1.75 43.95
CA GLU A 139 37.84 -2.83 42.99
C GLU A 139 37.86 -2.31 41.55
N ASP A 140 36.89 -1.47 41.23
CA ASP A 140 36.68 -0.84 39.93
C ASP A 140 35.82 0.44 40.06
N THR A 141 35.63 1.17 38.96
CA THR A 141 34.78 2.38 38.93
C THR A 141 33.33 2.12 39.39
N GLY A 142 32.76 0.98 39.02
CA GLY A 142 31.40 0.61 39.41
C GLY A 142 31.27 0.37 40.91
N SER A 143 32.28 -0.24 41.55
CA SER A 143 32.30 -0.43 43.00
C SER A 143 32.30 0.89 43.77
N TYR A 144 32.99 1.91 43.26
CA TYR A 144 32.93 3.27 43.79
C TYR A 144 31.51 3.86 43.68
N TRP A 145 30.82 3.69 42.55
CA TRP A 145 29.45 4.20 42.41
C TRP A 145 28.45 3.52 43.32
N ARG A 146 28.58 2.20 43.50
CA ARG A 146 27.71 1.45 44.43
C ARG A 146 27.95 1.88 45.88
N SER A 147 29.17 2.29 46.24
CA SER A 147 29.49 2.78 47.59
C SER A 147 28.66 3.99 48.02
N TRP A 148 28.16 4.80 47.08
CA TRP A 148 27.31 5.97 47.39
C TRP A 148 25.97 5.64 48.01
N TYR A 149 25.55 4.37 47.96
CA TYR A 149 24.31 3.88 48.55
C TYR A 149 24.51 3.25 49.92
N ASP A 150 25.72 3.31 50.51
CA ASP A 150 26.01 2.85 51.89
C ASP A 150 25.38 1.47 52.20
N SER A 151 25.43 0.53 51.24
CA SER A 151 24.83 -0.81 51.33
C SER A 151 25.73 -1.87 50.72
N GLU A 152 26.02 -2.93 51.48
CA GLU A 152 26.83 -4.06 51.03
C GLU A 152 26.06 -4.97 50.05
N ASN A 153 24.72 -4.96 50.09
CA ASN A 153 23.85 -5.83 49.29
C ASN A 153 23.02 -5.02 48.26
N PHE A 154 23.54 -3.88 47.80
CA PHE A 154 22.79 -2.96 46.94
C PHE A 154 22.30 -3.61 45.64
N GLU A 155 23.11 -4.46 45.00
CA GLU A 155 22.69 -5.18 43.78
C GLU A 155 21.50 -6.13 44.06
N ASP A 156 21.55 -6.88 45.17
CA ASP A 156 20.47 -7.79 45.58
C ASP A 156 19.19 -7.03 45.96
N ASP A 157 19.33 -5.85 46.57
CA ASP A 157 18.20 -4.97 46.89
C ASP A 157 17.48 -4.51 45.61
N LEU A 158 18.23 -4.13 44.57
CA LEU A 158 17.69 -3.72 43.29
C LEU A 158 17.01 -4.88 42.57
N GLU A 159 17.62 -6.07 42.56
CA GLU A 159 17.03 -7.26 41.94
C GLU A 159 15.72 -7.66 42.62
N ARG A 160 15.68 -7.63 43.96
CA ARG A 160 14.45 -7.89 44.73
C ARG A 160 13.33 -6.90 44.36
N ILE A 161 13.65 -5.62 44.25
CA ILE A 161 12.68 -4.58 43.88
C ILE A 161 12.20 -4.77 42.44
N TYR A 162 13.10 -5.07 41.51
CA TYR A 162 12.73 -5.38 40.12
C TYR A 162 11.74 -6.56 40.05
N ASN A 163 11.99 -7.64 40.79
CA ASN A 163 11.12 -8.81 40.84
C ASN A 163 9.72 -8.49 41.41
N GLN A 164 9.60 -7.50 42.30
CA GLN A 164 8.28 -7.02 42.78
C GLN A 164 7.50 -6.29 41.68
N LEU A 165 8.21 -5.59 40.78
CA LEU A 165 7.63 -4.79 39.71
C LEU A 165 7.34 -5.59 38.44
N GLU A 166 8.06 -6.71 38.25
CA GLU A 166 7.99 -7.56 37.06
C GLU A 166 6.54 -7.93 36.66
N PRO A 167 5.63 -8.36 37.56
CA PRO A 167 4.27 -8.71 37.16
C PRO A 167 3.49 -7.57 36.49
N LEU A 168 3.66 -6.33 36.96
CA LEU A 168 3.04 -5.15 36.35
C LEU A 168 3.68 -4.85 34.99
N TYR A 169 5.02 -4.88 34.93
CA TYR A 169 5.73 -4.66 33.67
C TYR A 169 5.35 -5.67 32.58
N LEU A 170 5.26 -6.96 32.91
CA LEU A 170 4.88 -8.01 31.96
C LEU A 170 3.47 -7.81 31.40
N ASN A 171 2.54 -7.33 32.23
CA ASN A 171 1.17 -7.03 31.78
C ASN A 171 1.13 -5.80 30.86
N LEU A 172 1.90 -4.75 31.18
CA LEU A 172 2.03 -3.57 30.32
C LEU A 172 2.68 -3.93 28.98
N HIS A 173 3.77 -4.70 29.00
CA HIS A 173 4.49 -5.16 27.80
C HIS A 173 3.59 -5.99 26.88
N ALA A 174 2.85 -6.97 27.41
CA ALA A 174 1.96 -7.80 26.63
C ALA A 174 0.86 -6.98 25.93
N PHE A 175 0.26 -6.03 26.65
CA PHE A 175 -0.76 -5.14 26.08
C PHE A 175 -0.19 -4.28 24.94
N VAL A 176 0.97 -3.65 25.15
CA VAL A 176 1.64 -2.80 24.16
C VAL A 176 2.05 -3.61 22.93
N ARG A 177 2.62 -4.80 23.14
CA ARG A 177 3.00 -5.70 22.06
C ARG A 177 1.82 -6.10 21.19
N ARG A 178 0.67 -6.42 21.79
CA ARG A 178 -0.57 -6.71 21.05
C ARG A 178 -1.02 -5.50 20.23
N LYS A 179 -1.05 -4.31 20.82
CA LYS A 179 -1.45 -3.10 20.10
C LYS A 179 -0.53 -2.77 18.93
N LEU A 180 0.78 -2.98 19.08
CA LEU A 180 1.73 -2.85 17.97
C LEU A 180 1.55 -3.95 16.92
N TYR A 181 1.19 -5.18 17.33
CA TYR A 181 0.84 -6.26 16.42
C TYR A 181 -0.39 -5.95 15.58
N ASP A 182 -1.44 -5.39 16.20
CA ASP A 182 -2.67 -4.98 15.51
C ASP A 182 -2.40 -3.90 14.44
N HIS A 183 -1.40 -3.04 14.68
CA HIS A 183 -1.04 -1.94 13.77
C HIS A 183 -0.03 -2.35 12.68
N TYR A 184 1.09 -2.96 13.05
CA TYR A 184 2.20 -3.30 12.14
C TYR A 184 2.12 -4.73 11.57
N GLY A 185 1.23 -5.56 12.10
CA GLY A 185 1.02 -6.92 11.64
C GLY A 185 2.08 -7.94 12.10
N PRO A 186 1.83 -9.24 11.81
CA PRO A 186 2.68 -10.35 12.24
C PRO A 186 4.09 -10.38 11.63
N ARG A 187 4.31 -9.62 10.55
CA ARG A 187 5.63 -9.53 9.91
C ARG A 187 6.65 -8.85 10.82
N TYR A 188 6.23 -7.81 11.53
CA TYR A 188 7.13 -6.93 12.28
C TYR A 188 6.93 -6.98 13.79
N VAL A 189 5.90 -7.65 14.28
CA VAL A 189 5.66 -7.86 15.70
C VAL A 189 5.25 -9.31 15.92
N ASN A 190 5.84 -9.96 16.91
CA ASN A 190 5.51 -11.33 17.30
C ASN A 190 4.90 -11.32 18.70
N LEU A 191 3.67 -11.82 18.85
CA LEU A 191 2.94 -11.90 20.13
C LEU A 191 3.62 -12.76 21.21
N ARG A 192 4.70 -13.46 20.90
CA ARG A 192 5.50 -14.27 21.83
C ARG A 192 6.97 -13.85 21.91
N GLY A 193 7.35 -12.83 21.14
CA GLY A 193 8.71 -12.31 21.04
C GLY A 193 8.90 -10.96 21.74
N PRO A 194 10.13 -10.43 21.73
CA PRO A 194 10.43 -9.07 22.16
C PRO A 194 9.91 -8.01 21.16
N ILE A 195 9.73 -6.77 21.63
CA ILE A 195 9.28 -5.63 20.80
C ILE A 195 10.51 -4.97 20.13
N PRO A 196 10.46 -4.65 18.83
CA PRO A 196 11.52 -3.87 18.18
C PRO A 196 11.63 -2.45 18.75
N ALA A 197 12.83 -2.04 19.15
CA ALA A 197 13.05 -0.78 19.88
C ALA A 197 12.47 0.48 19.20
N HIS A 198 12.64 0.60 17.89
CA HIS A 198 12.20 1.77 17.12
C HIS A 198 10.68 2.03 17.09
N LEU A 199 9.85 1.07 17.51
CA LEU A 199 8.39 1.20 17.49
C LEU A 199 7.80 1.87 18.74
N LEU A 200 8.65 2.18 19.74
CA LEU A 200 8.20 2.56 21.08
C LEU A 200 8.20 4.07 21.33
N GLY A 201 8.22 4.89 20.27
CA GLY A 201 8.02 6.33 20.38
C GLY A 201 9.21 7.14 20.91
N ASN A 202 10.32 6.48 21.24
CA ASN A 202 11.50 7.09 21.84
C ASN A 202 12.78 6.48 21.25
N MET A 203 13.79 7.31 20.97
CA MET A 203 15.06 6.88 20.34
C MET A 203 15.73 5.68 21.04
N TRP A 204 15.61 5.59 22.36
CA TRP A 204 16.22 4.52 23.16
C TRP A 204 15.23 3.44 23.60
N ALA A 205 13.94 3.62 23.33
CA ALA A 205 12.84 2.83 23.86
C ALA A 205 12.80 2.76 25.41
N GLN A 206 13.26 3.84 26.07
CA GLN A 206 13.27 3.93 27.53
C GLN A 206 11.90 4.31 28.11
N GLN A 207 11.06 4.97 27.32
CA GLN A 207 9.70 5.40 27.68
C GLN A 207 8.81 5.24 26.46
N TRP A 208 7.54 4.91 26.66
CA TRP A 208 6.60 4.51 25.60
C TRP A 208 5.36 5.41 25.55
N ASN A 209 5.34 6.54 26.26
CA ASN A 209 4.20 7.46 26.30
C ASN A 209 3.92 8.13 24.94
N ASN A 210 4.91 8.25 24.07
CA ASN A 210 4.74 8.85 22.74
C ASN A 210 3.92 8.00 21.74
N ILE A 211 3.66 6.73 22.06
CA ILE A 211 2.75 5.86 21.29
C ILE A 211 1.37 5.74 21.96
N TYR A 212 1.04 6.63 22.89
CA TYR A 212 -0.21 6.54 23.65
C TYR A 212 -1.47 6.63 22.79
N ASP A 213 -1.42 7.34 21.65
CA ASP A 213 -2.46 7.37 20.62
C ASP A 213 -2.89 5.96 20.16
N LEU A 214 -1.95 5.01 20.09
CA LEU A 214 -2.23 3.60 19.77
C LEU A 214 -2.70 2.79 20.98
N MET A 215 -2.50 3.31 22.19
CA MET A 215 -2.72 2.61 23.45
C MET A 215 -4.00 3.04 24.17
N VAL A 216 -4.68 4.11 23.71
CA VAL A 216 -5.84 4.71 24.39
C VAL A 216 -6.93 3.66 24.68
N PRO A 217 -7.20 3.36 25.96
CA PRO A 217 -8.24 2.40 26.36
C PRO A 217 -9.65 2.87 26.00
N TYR A 218 -9.96 4.13 26.29
CA TYR A 218 -11.27 4.75 26.14
C TYR A 218 -11.14 6.03 25.30
N PRO A 219 -11.21 5.95 23.95
CA PRO A 219 -10.99 7.09 23.06
C PRO A 219 -12.02 8.22 23.19
N ASP A 220 -13.24 7.91 23.61
CA ASP A 220 -14.32 8.89 23.79
C ASP A 220 -14.15 9.76 25.05
N LYS A 221 -13.18 9.43 25.91
CA LYS A 221 -12.85 10.18 27.13
C LYS A 221 -11.75 11.20 26.84
N PRO A 222 -11.80 12.39 27.45
CA PRO A 222 -10.78 13.42 27.24
C PRO A 222 -9.40 12.93 27.68
N ASN A 223 -8.40 13.15 26.82
CA ASN A 223 -7.00 12.94 27.16
C ASN A 223 -6.53 14.08 28.07
N LEU A 224 -5.83 13.75 29.17
CA LEU A 224 -5.28 14.71 30.13
C LEU A 224 -3.99 15.35 29.60
N ASP A 225 -4.03 15.91 28.38
CA ASP A 225 -2.94 16.71 27.83
C ASP A 225 -3.37 18.17 27.70
N VAL A 226 -2.79 19.03 28.53
CA VAL A 226 -3.15 20.45 28.60
C VAL A 226 -2.27 21.34 27.73
N THR A 227 -1.39 20.78 26.90
CA THR A 227 -0.47 21.54 26.04
C THR A 227 -1.21 22.57 25.17
N SER A 228 -2.32 22.15 24.54
CA SER A 228 -3.14 23.06 23.74
C SER A 228 -3.74 24.22 24.55
N ASN A 229 -4.08 23.99 25.82
CA ASN A 229 -4.61 25.03 26.70
C ASN A 229 -3.50 25.98 27.16
N MET A 230 -2.30 25.46 27.50
CA MET A 230 -1.13 26.29 27.82
C MET A 230 -0.81 27.25 26.67
N VAL A 231 -0.77 26.74 25.43
CA VAL A 231 -0.54 27.55 24.22
C VAL A 231 -1.65 28.58 24.01
N LYS A 232 -2.93 28.19 24.13
CA LYS A 232 -4.08 29.11 24.00
C LYS A 232 -4.05 30.24 25.04
N GLN A 233 -3.55 29.96 26.25
CA GLN A 233 -3.41 30.94 27.32
C GLN A 233 -2.14 31.79 27.22
N GLY A 234 -1.29 31.56 26.22
CA GLY A 234 -0.06 32.36 26.00
C GLY A 234 1.06 32.06 26.99
N TRP A 235 1.15 30.83 27.52
CA TRP A 235 2.23 30.41 28.39
C TRP A 235 3.59 30.49 27.67
N ASN A 236 4.65 30.79 28.41
CA ASN A 236 6.05 30.77 27.95
C ASN A 236 6.94 30.08 29.00
N ALA A 237 8.22 29.83 28.69
CA ALA A 237 9.10 29.09 29.61
C ALA A 237 9.22 29.78 30.98
N THR A 238 9.45 31.10 31.00
CA THR A 238 9.56 31.85 32.27
C THR A 238 8.30 31.70 33.12
N HIS A 239 7.12 31.73 32.52
CA HIS A 239 5.86 31.49 33.23
C HIS A 239 5.78 30.08 33.82
N MET A 240 6.22 29.04 33.10
CA MET A 240 6.27 27.67 33.62
C MET A 240 7.17 27.55 34.86
N PHE A 241 8.36 28.19 34.83
CA PHE A 241 9.25 28.23 36.00
C PHE A 241 8.64 29.03 37.17
N ARG A 242 7.87 30.09 36.90
CA ARG A 242 7.16 30.83 37.95
C ARG A 242 6.03 30.03 38.59
N VAL A 243 5.26 29.29 37.79
CA VAL A 243 4.25 28.35 38.29
C VAL A 243 4.90 27.29 39.18
N SER A 244 6.06 26.79 38.77
CA SER A 244 6.80 25.83 39.59
C SER A 244 7.36 26.45 40.87
N GLU A 245 7.95 27.65 40.83
CA GLU A 245 8.33 28.40 42.05
C GLU A 245 7.16 28.58 43.02
N GLU A 246 5.98 28.93 42.49
CA GLU A 246 4.74 29.06 43.25
C GLU A 246 4.36 27.74 43.92
N PHE A 247 4.46 26.60 43.21
CA PHE A 247 4.23 25.28 43.80
C PHE A 247 5.11 25.06 45.04
N PHE A 248 6.43 25.29 44.93
CA PHE A 248 7.36 25.10 46.05
C PHE A 248 7.11 26.06 47.22
N THR A 249 6.86 27.33 46.93
CA THR A 249 6.59 28.35 47.96
C THR A 249 5.22 28.14 48.63
N SER A 250 4.24 27.56 47.91
CA SER A 250 2.95 27.11 48.47
C SER A 250 3.15 26.05 49.56
N LEU A 251 4.15 25.18 49.44
CA LEU A 251 4.56 24.21 50.46
C LEU A 251 5.36 24.86 51.61
N GLY A 252 5.78 26.11 51.43
CA GLY A 252 6.61 26.85 52.38
C GLY A 252 8.10 26.62 52.18
N LEU A 253 8.55 26.18 51.00
CA LEU A 253 9.96 26.15 50.67
C LEU A 253 10.46 27.55 50.24
N LEU A 254 11.75 27.67 49.92
CA LEU A 254 12.38 28.97 49.68
C LEU A 254 12.05 29.49 48.27
N GLU A 255 11.96 30.81 48.10
CA GLU A 255 11.89 31.44 46.78
C GLU A 255 13.22 31.29 46.02
N MET A 256 13.17 31.32 44.69
CA MET A 256 14.38 31.31 43.87
C MET A 256 15.12 32.65 44.02
N PRO A 257 16.46 32.64 44.19
CA PRO A 257 17.23 33.87 44.35
C PRO A 257 17.26 34.68 43.04
N PRO A 258 17.49 36.01 43.08
CA PRO A 258 17.61 36.82 41.87
C PRO A 258 18.63 36.29 40.85
N GLU A 259 19.76 35.78 41.33
CA GLU A 259 20.83 35.21 40.52
C GLU A 259 20.36 34.00 39.69
N PHE A 260 19.38 33.24 40.17
CA PHE A 260 18.78 32.14 39.41
C PHE A 260 18.11 32.67 38.14
N TRP A 261 17.30 33.72 38.26
CA TRP A 261 16.55 34.28 37.14
C TRP A 261 17.46 35.02 36.14
N GLU A 262 18.50 35.70 36.64
CA GLU A 262 19.45 36.43 35.80
C GLU A 262 20.45 35.49 35.09
N GLY A 263 20.79 34.36 35.71
CA GLY A 263 21.87 33.49 35.27
C GLY A 263 21.47 32.21 34.54
N SER A 264 20.22 31.75 34.71
CA SER A 264 19.75 30.47 34.14
C SER A 264 19.43 30.59 32.64
N MET A 265 19.62 29.48 31.93
CA MET A 265 19.18 29.33 30.54
C MET A 265 17.87 28.54 30.56
N LEU A 266 16.73 29.25 30.45
CA LEU A 266 15.40 28.62 30.48
C LEU A 266 14.88 28.24 29.09
N GLU A 267 15.47 28.82 28.03
CA GLU A 267 15.10 28.60 26.64
C GLU A 267 16.34 28.40 25.77
N LYS A 268 16.18 27.78 24.60
CA LYS A 268 17.27 27.63 23.62
C LYS A 268 17.66 29.01 23.08
N PRO A 269 18.94 29.41 23.14
CA PRO A 269 19.39 30.69 22.59
C PRO A 269 19.18 30.77 21.08
N THR A 270 18.73 31.94 20.60
CA THR A 270 18.51 32.22 19.17
C THR A 270 19.70 32.89 18.48
N ASP A 271 20.83 33.01 19.19
CA ASP A 271 22.06 33.69 18.74
C ASP A 271 22.99 32.80 17.89
N GLY A 272 22.54 31.60 17.53
CA GLY A 272 23.28 30.65 16.69
C GLY A 272 24.31 29.80 17.43
N ARG A 273 24.42 29.91 18.76
CA ARG A 273 25.32 29.07 19.55
C ARG A 273 24.76 27.65 19.71
N GLU A 274 25.62 26.65 19.57
CA GLU A 274 25.25 25.26 19.86
C GLU A 274 25.23 25.03 21.38
N VAL A 275 24.16 24.40 21.87
CA VAL A 275 23.97 24.10 23.30
C VAL A 275 23.50 22.66 23.49
N VAL A 276 23.94 22.03 24.59
CA VAL A 276 23.41 20.74 25.02
C VAL A 276 22.08 20.99 25.73
N CYS A 277 20.97 20.61 25.09
CA CYS A 277 19.61 20.84 25.59
C CYS A 277 19.13 19.89 26.69
N HIS A 278 19.94 18.90 27.08
CA HIS A 278 19.65 18.09 28.27
C HIS A 278 19.60 18.99 29.52
N ALA A 279 18.48 18.93 30.23
CA ALA A 279 18.22 19.71 31.43
C ALA A 279 19.24 19.39 32.53
N SER A 280 19.59 20.40 33.33
CA SER A 280 20.49 20.24 34.47
C SER A 280 20.41 21.44 35.41
N ALA A 281 20.56 21.18 36.70
CA ALA A 281 20.70 22.18 37.77
C ALA A 281 22.16 22.27 38.26
N TRP A 282 22.58 23.45 38.72
CA TRP A 282 23.96 23.76 39.11
C TRP A 282 24.05 24.53 40.43
N ASP A 283 24.86 24.05 41.38
CA ASP A 283 25.36 24.79 42.55
C ASP A 283 26.75 25.38 42.24
N PHE A 284 26.91 26.70 42.27
CA PHE A 284 28.20 27.37 42.03
C PHE A 284 29.08 27.45 43.30
N TYR A 285 28.69 26.75 44.36
CA TYR A 285 29.41 26.56 45.63
C TYR A 285 29.66 27.82 46.46
N ASN A 286 29.14 28.98 46.04
CA ASN A 286 29.27 30.27 46.72
C ASN A 286 28.12 30.60 47.68
N ARG A 287 27.15 29.67 47.84
CA ARG A 287 25.92 29.80 48.68
C ARG A 287 24.88 30.82 48.19
N LYS A 288 25.06 31.39 47.00
CA LYS A 288 24.21 32.45 46.45
C LYS A 288 23.68 32.10 45.06
N ASP A 289 24.55 31.58 44.20
CA ASP A 289 24.29 31.38 42.78
C ASP A 289 23.94 29.91 42.50
N PHE A 290 22.71 29.70 42.05
CA PHE A 290 22.13 28.41 41.70
C PHE A 290 21.38 28.58 40.39
N ARG A 291 21.62 27.73 39.39
CA ARG A 291 21.09 27.95 38.02
C ARG A 291 20.60 26.66 37.37
N ILE A 292 19.70 26.81 36.41
CA ILE A 292 19.27 25.73 35.51
C ILE A 292 19.73 26.03 34.07
N LYS A 293 20.01 24.97 33.33
CA LYS A 293 20.18 24.98 31.88
C LYS A 293 19.19 23.99 31.26
N GLN A 294 18.17 24.50 30.57
CA GLN A 294 17.11 23.73 29.90
C GLN A 294 16.65 24.45 28.63
N CYS A 295 16.36 23.70 27.56
CA CYS A 295 15.74 24.22 26.34
C CYS A 295 14.22 24.03 26.40
N THR A 296 13.53 24.81 27.23
CA THR A 296 12.11 24.57 27.53
C THR A 296 11.21 24.98 26.36
N SER A 297 10.33 24.06 25.96
CA SER A 297 9.20 24.32 25.06
C SER A 297 7.87 24.26 25.82
N VAL A 298 6.83 24.92 25.31
CA VAL A 298 5.54 25.04 26.01
C VAL A 298 4.70 23.77 25.82
N THR A 299 4.99 22.75 26.62
CA THR A 299 4.25 21.48 26.65
C THR A 299 4.01 21.02 28.08
N MET A 300 3.01 20.16 28.28
CA MET A 300 2.75 19.54 29.59
C MET A 300 3.92 18.67 30.07
N GLU A 301 4.61 17.97 29.16
CA GLU A 301 5.81 17.20 29.50
C GLU A 301 6.93 18.11 30.03
N GLN A 302 7.20 19.23 29.34
CA GLN A 302 8.20 20.19 29.80
C GLN A 302 7.79 20.87 31.11
N LEU A 303 6.49 21.01 31.39
CA LEU A 303 6.02 21.48 32.70
C LEU A 303 6.48 20.54 33.82
N PHE A 304 6.46 19.23 33.60
CA PHE A 304 6.97 18.25 34.58
C PHE A 304 8.48 18.34 34.75
N THR A 305 9.23 18.46 33.64
CA THR A 305 10.68 18.65 33.67
C THR A 305 11.07 19.91 34.44
N VAL A 306 10.35 21.03 34.24
CA VAL A 306 10.58 22.27 34.99
C VAL A 306 10.43 22.04 36.50
N HIS A 307 9.38 21.34 36.93
CA HIS A 307 9.19 21.03 38.36
C HIS A 307 10.28 20.12 38.91
N HIS A 308 10.74 19.16 38.12
CA HIS A 308 11.84 18.28 38.48
C HIS A 308 13.14 19.07 38.73
N GLU A 309 13.56 19.89 37.76
CA GLU A 309 14.81 20.65 37.85
C GLU A 309 14.77 21.71 38.96
N MET A 310 13.62 22.35 39.17
CA MET A 310 13.44 23.28 40.29
C MET A 310 13.50 22.57 41.65
N GLY A 311 13.17 21.27 41.70
CA GLY A 311 13.39 20.43 42.87
C GLY A 311 14.87 20.31 43.25
N HIS A 312 15.76 20.18 42.26
CA HIS A 312 17.21 20.21 42.51
C HIS A 312 17.67 21.54 43.09
N ILE A 313 17.17 22.67 42.55
CA ILE A 313 17.51 24.00 43.08
C ILE A 313 17.03 24.15 44.52
N GLN A 314 15.84 23.64 44.87
CA GLN A 314 15.40 23.60 46.27
C GLN A 314 16.36 22.80 47.15
N TYR A 315 16.84 21.65 46.67
CA TYR A 315 17.86 20.90 47.39
C TYR A 315 19.08 21.78 47.71
N TYR A 316 19.57 22.53 46.71
CA TYR A 316 20.73 23.41 46.85
C TYR A 316 20.49 24.53 47.85
N LEU A 317 19.31 25.16 47.78
CA LEU A 317 18.91 26.25 48.66
C LEU A 317 18.82 25.80 50.14
N GLN A 318 18.35 24.58 50.40
CA GLN A 318 18.13 24.09 51.76
C GLN A 318 19.44 23.65 52.45
N TYR A 319 20.40 23.08 51.72
CA TYR A 319 21.68 22.64 52.30
C TYR A 319 22.83 23.64 52.15
N LYS A 320 22.61 24.83 51.57
CA LYS A 320 23.68 25.77 51.17
C LYS A 320 24.63 26.16 52.29
N ASP A 321 24.24 26.01 53.55
CA ASP A 321 25.06 26.32 54.71
C ASP A 321 25.84 25.13 55.27
N GLN A 322 25.61 23.92 54.76
CA GLN A 322 26.41 22.73 55.06
C GLN A 322 27.85 22.87 54.51
N PRO A 323 28.82 22.12 55.07
CA PRO A 323 30.13 21.92 54.45
C PRO A 323 30.00 21.42 53.01
N VAL A 324 30.94 21.79 52.13
CA VAL A 324 30.90 21.41 50.70
C VAL A 324 30.76 19.88 50.52
N SER A 325 31.45 19.08 51.33
CA SER A 325 31.35 17.60 51.30
C SER A 325 29.97 17.04 51.64
N PHE A 326 29.05 17.85 52.18
CA PHE A 326 27.67 17.45 52.50
C PHE A 326 26.62 18.09 51.57
N ARG A 327 27.02 18.92 50.62
CA ARG A 327 26.14 19.58 49.64
C ARG A 327 25.82 18.67 48.47
N SER A 328 25.15 17.58 48.78
CA SER A 328 24.63 16.60 47.82
C SER A 328 23.40 15.94 48.40
N GLY A 329 22.64 15.21 47.57
CA GLY A 329 21.57 14.37 48.08
C GLY A 329 22.07 13.31 49.05
N ALA A 330 21.19 12.77 49.89
CA ALA A 330 21.56 11.70 50.84
C ALA A 330 22.25 10.52 50.13
N ASN A 331 21.79 10.21 48.92
CA ASN A 331 22.51 9.50 47.87
C ASN A 331 22.02 10.04 46.51
N PRO A 332 22.61 9.66 45.36
CA PRO A 332 22.20 10.18 44.05
C PRO A 332 20.73 9.92 43.73
N GLY A 333 20.21 8.71 43.94
CA GLY A 333 18.80 8.41 43.66
C GLY A 333 17.81 9.17 44.56
N PHE A 334 18.21 9.46 45.80
CA PHE A 334 17.46 10.33 46.71
C PHE A 334 17.36 11.76 46.17
N HIS A 335 18.44 12.28 45.56
CA HIS A 335 18.47 13.60 44.94
C HIS A 335 17.48 13.71 43.77
N GLU A 336 17.48 12.71 42.88
CA GLU A 336 16.57 12.59 41.75
C GLU A 336 15.10 12.45 42.21
N ALA A 337 14.85 11.64 43.25
CA ALA A 337 13.49 11.36 43.75
C ALA A 337 12.74 12.62 44.23
N ILE A 338 13.46 13.61 44.73
CA ILE A 338 12.89 14.90 45.15
C ILE A 338 12.42 15.72 43.95
N GLY A 339 13.15 15.70 42.83
CA GLY A 339 12.70 16.33 41.60
C GLY A 339 11.46 15.62 41.06
N ASP A 340 11.50 14.29 41.02
CA ASP A 340 10.45 13.46 40.43
C ASP A 340 9.13 13.48 41.22
N VAL A 341 9.17 13.46 42.56
CA VAL A 341 7.96 13.31 43.41
C VAL A 341 6.91 14.40 43.18
N LEU A 342 7.34 15.60 42.78
CA LEU A 342 6.45 16.75 42.60
C LEU A 342 5.64 16.65 41.31
N SER A 343 6.22 16.03 40.28
CA SER A 343 5.52 15.76 39.02
C SER A 343 4.27 14.89 39.22
N LEU A 344 4.26 14.03 40.25
CA LEU A 344 3.10 13.21 40.59
C LEU A 344 1.91 14.04 41.10
N SER A 345 2.14 15.15 41.80
CA SER A 345 1.06 16.07 42.21
C SER A 345 0.62 17.01 41.08
N VAL A 346 1.59 17.53 40.33
CA VAL A 346 1.36 18.49 39.23
C VAL A 346 0.57 17.86 38.08
N SER A 347 0.73 16.54 37.87
CA SER A 347 0.05 15.80 36.80
C SER A 347 -1.40 15.43 37.12
N THR A 348 -1.91 15.71 38.33
CA THR A 348 -3.30 15.35 38.69
C THR A 348 -4.32 16.29 38.03
N PRO A 349 -5.49 15.80 37.59
CA PRO A 349 -6.56 16.65 37.06
C PRO A 349 -6.96 17.77 38.04
N SER A 350 -6.97 17.46 39.34
CA SER A 350 -7.30 18.43 40.39
C SER A 350 -6.31 19.60 40.46
N HIS A 351 -5.01 19.32 40.29
CA HIS A 351 -3.98 20.34 40.29
C HIS A 351 -4.07 21.21 39.03
N LEU A 352 -4.18 20.57 37.87
CA LEU A 352 -4.33 21.26 36.58
C LEU A 352 -5.55 22.17 36.54
N GLN A 353 -6.64 21.80 37.21
CA GLN A 353 -7.80 22.68 37.42
C GLN A 353 -7.47 23.88 38.31
N LYS A 354 -6.80 23.67 39.46
CA LYS A 354 -6.42 24.76 40.39
C LYS A 354 -5.54 25.82 39.73
N ILE A 355 -4.63 25.42 38.83
CA ILE A 355 -3.77 26.33 38.07
C ILE A 355 -4.40 26.84 36.77
N GLY A 356 -5.68 26.53 36.53
CA GLY A 356 -6.46 27.08 35.41
C GLY A 356 -6.23 26.44 34.04
N LEU A 357 -5.57 25.28 33.97
CA LEU A 357 -5.32 24.55 32.72
C LEU A 357 -6.44 23.57 32.33
N LEU A 358 -7.33 23.25 33.27
CA LEU A 358 -8.56 22.48 33.04
C LEU A 358 -9.78 23.22 33.58
N SER A 359 -10.90 23.13 32.85
CA SER A 359 -12.18 23.70 33.29
C SER A 359 -12.90 22.83 34.32
N ASP A 360 -12.76 21.50 34.22
CA ASP A 360 -13.35 20.54 35.15
C ASP A 360 -12.36 19.40 35.44
N ALA A 361 -12.43 18.83 36.65
CA ALA A 361 -11.63 17.70 37.09
C ALA A 361 -12.52 16.44 37.09
N THR A 362 -12.71 15.83 35.92
CA THR A 362 -13.43 14.57 35.79
C THR A 362 -12.58 13.42 36.33
N ASN A 363 -12.98 12.86 37.48
CA ASN A 363 -12.36 11.70 38.11
C ASN A 363 -13.31 10.51 38.04
N ASP A 364 -13.53 9.97 36.84
CA ASP A 364 -14.23 8.71 36.63
C ASP A 364 -13.24 7.59 36.28
N ALA A 365 -13.64 6.34 36.52
CA ALA A 365 -12.75 5.19 36.42
C ALA A 365 -12.12 5.03 35.02
N GLU A 366 -12.82 5.40 33.94
CA GLU A 366 -12.28 5.28 32.58
C GLU A 366 -11.19 6.34 32.33
N SER A 367 -11.43 7.58 32.77
CA SER A 367 -10.44 8.65 32.74
C SER A 367 -9.20 8.35 33.60
N ASP A 368 -9.39 7.76 34.79
CA ASP A 368 -8.29 7.34 35.66
C ASP A 368 -7.43 6.26 34.98
N ILE A 369 -8.05 5.28 34.31
CA ILE A 369 -7.32 4.24 33.57
C ILE A 369 -6.55 4.85 32.39
N ASN A 370 -7.15 5.78 31.64
CA ASN A 370 -6.46 6.49 30.57
C ASN A 370 -5.19 7.20 31.09
N TYR A 371 -5.31 7.96 32.18
CA TYR A 371 -4.19 8.66 32.82
C TYR A 371 -3.14 7.70 33.36
N LEU A 372 -3.54 6.69 34.14
CA LEU A 372 -2.64 5.73 34.75
C LEU A 372 -1.89 4.89 33.72
N LEU A 373 -2.52 4.56 32.58
CA LEU A 373 -1.82 3.87 31.49
C LEU A 373 -0.76 4.76 30.85
N LYS A 374 -1.07 6.04 30.57
CA LYS A 374 -0.08 7.01 30.08
C LYS A 374 1.10 7.13 31.05
N MET A 375 0.81 7.24 32.36
CA MET A 375 1.83 7.26 33.41
C MET A 375 2.63 5.95 33.49
N ALA A 376 2.01 4.80 33.24
CA ALA A 376 2.70 3.51 33.24
C ALA A 376 3.66 3.38 32.04
N LEU A 377 3.24 3.84 30.86
CA LEU A 377 4.10 3.89 29.66
C LEU A 377 5.31 4.83 29.85
N GLU A 378 5.24 5.80 30.75
CA GLU A 378 6.36 6.67 31.09
C GLU A 378 7.22 6.12 32.23
N LYS A 379 6.60 5.77 33.37
CA LYS A 379 7.32 5.44 34.60
C LYS A 379 7.63 3.94 34.74
N ILE A 380 6.66 3.07 34.44
CA ILE A 380 6.84 1.61 34.55
C ILE A 380 7.70 1.07 33.42
N ALA A 381 7.48 1.54 32.18
CA ALA A 381 8.27 1.10 31.03
C ALA A 381 9.77 1.44 31.16
N PHE A 382 10.08 2.51 31.89
CA PHE A 382 11.45 2.98 32.12
C PHE A 382 12.23 2.14 33.13
N LEU A 383 11.59 1.61 34.17
CA LEU A 383 12.28 0.94 35.27
C LEU A 383 13.27 -0.15 34.81
N PRO A 384 12.90 -1.08 33.90
CA PRO A 384 13.85 -2.09 33.46
C PRO A 384 15.03 -1.51 32.67
N PHE A 385 14.83 -0.43 31.92
CA PHE A 385 15.92 0.31 31.25
C PHE A 385 16.86 0.98 32.26
N GLY A 386 16.28 1.66 33.26
CA GLY A 386 17.01 2.30 34.35
C GLY A 386 17.91 1.33 35.11
N TYR A 387 17.40 0.12 35.35
CA TYR A 387 18.10 -0.96 36.02
C TYR A 387 19.24 -1.54 35.18
N LEU A 388 18.98 -1.91 33.93
CA LEU A 388 19.93 -2.69 33.13
C LEU A 388 21.18 -1.92 32.68
N ILE A 389 21.08 -0.59 32.52
CA ILE A 389 22.19 0.21 31.98
C ILE A 389 23.42 0.10 32.88
N ASP A 390 23.26 0.39 34.16
CA ASP A 390 24.39 0.36 35.08
C ASP A 390 24.80 -1.07 35.43
N GLN A 391 23.91 -2.06 35.35
CA GLN A 391 24.32 -3.47 35.40
C GLN A 391 25.32 -3.79 34.27
N TRP A 392 25.02 -3.38 33.04
CA TRP A 392 25.94 -3.51 31.92
C TRP A 392 27.26 -2.77 32.19
N ARG A 393 27.20 -1.53 32.68
CA ARG A 393 28.42 -0.73 32.95
C ARG A 393 29.27 -1.31 34.08
N TRP A 394 28.65 -1.81 35.15
CA TRP A 394 29.36 -2.48 36.24
C TRP A 394 30.08 -3.73 35.73
N ASP A 395 29.42 -4.53 34.89
CA ASP A 395 30.05 -5.69 34.26
C ASP A 395 31.17 -5.31 33.29
N VAL A 396 31.07 -4.16 32.60
CA VAL A 396 32.17 -3.60 31.82
C VAL A 396 33.35 -3.19 32.71
N PHE A 397 33.11 -2.41 33.77
CA PHE A 397 34.17 -1.94 34.67
C PHE A 397 34.90 -3.10 35.36
N ARG A 398 34.20 -4.16 35.77
CA ARG A 398 34.84 -5.32 36.39
C ARG A 398 35.36 -6.36 35.41
N GLY A 399 35.25 -6.10 34.10
CA GLY A 399 35.78 -6.96 33.03
C GLY A 399 34.95 -8.21 32.71
N ARG A 400 33.73 -8.37 33.26
CA ARG A 400 32.80 -9.46 32.90
C ARG A 400 32.26 -9.31 31.48
N THR A 401 32.04 -8.07 31.05
CA THR A 401 31.69 -7.73 29.66
C THR A 401 32.93 -7.12 28.99
N PRO A 402 33.77 -7.94 28.33
CA PRO A 402 34.95 -7.44 27.63
C PRO A 402 34.56 -6.62 26.39
N PRO A 403 35.47 -5.81 25.83
CA PRO A 403 35.22 -5.03 24.63
C PRO A 403 34.57 -5.82 23.48
N SER A 404 34.97 -7.07 23.26
CA SER A 404 34.42 -7.95 22.23
C SER A 404 32.97 -8.40 22.45
N ARG A 405 32.33 -8.01 23.55
CA ARG A 405 30.94 -8.35 23.90
C ARG A 405 30.11 -7.14 24.30
N TYR A 406 30.63 -5.93 24.15
CA TYR A 406 29.93 -4.70 24.55
C TYR A 406 28.52 -4.63 23.99
N ASN A 407 28.35 -4.91 22.70
CA ASN A 407 27.05 -4.77 22.06
C ASN A 407 26.15 -5.99 22.30
N TYR A 408 26.70 -7.21 22.27
CA TYR A 408 25.97 -8.43 22.55
C TYR A 408 25.38 -8.44 23.96
N ASP A 409 26.18 -8.16 24.99
CA ASP A 409 25.71 -8.18 26.38
C ASP A 409 24.70 -7.05 26.64
N TRP A 410 24.85 -5.90 26.00
CA TRP A 410 23.86 -4.81 26.04
C TRP A 410 22.49 -5.31 25.55
N TRP A 411 22.43 -5.90 24.36
CA TRP A 411 21.16 -6.40 23.80
C TRP A 411 20.61 -7.61 24.52
N TYR A 412 21.47 -8.46 25.08
CA TYR A 412 21.05 -9.55 25.96
C TYR A 412 20.31 -9.00 27.18
N LEU A 413 20.87 -8.00 27.88
CA LEU A 413 20.24 -7.39 29.05
C LEU A 413 18.96 -6.62 28.68
N ARG A 414 18.97 -5.88 27.56
CA ARG A 414 17.76 -5.23 27.01
C ARG A 414 16.64 -6.24 26.76
N THR A 415 16.96 -7.38 26.17
CA THR A 415 15.96 -8.43 25.92
C THR A 415 15.55 -9.09 27.23
N LYS A 416 16.48 -9.40 28.14
CA LYS A 416 16.22 -10.07 29.43
C LYS A 416 15.31 -9.27 30.35
N TYR A 417 15.49 -7.96 30.46
CA TYR A 417 14.73 -7.14 31.41
C TYR A 417 13.61 -6.33 30.75
N GLN A 418 13.79 -5.85 29.51
CA GLN A 418 12.73 -5.08 28.86
C GLN A 418 11.87 -5.92 27.91
N GLY A 419 12.36 -7.06 27.42
CA GLY A 419 11.70 -7.72 26.29
C GLY A 419 11.72 -6.85 25.03
N ILE A 420 12.80 -6.10 24.83
CA ILE A 420 13.03 -5.25 23.67
C ILE A 420 14.23 -5.78 22.88
N CYS A 421 14.09 -5.85 21.56
CA CYS A 421 15.16 -6.30 20.66
C CYS A 421 15.64 -5.20 19.71
N ALA A 422 16.82 -5.43 19.13
CA ALA A 422 17.32 -4.59 18.06
C ALA A 422 16.42 -4.79 16.82
N PRO A 423 16.01 -3.70 16.15
CA PRO A 423 15.13 -3.80 14.98
C PRO A 423 15.86 -4.23 13.70
N VAL A 424 17.19 -4.21 13.72
CA VAL A 424 18.08 -4.74 12.68
C VAL A 424 19.16 -5.60 13.30
N SER A 425 19.81 -6.45 12.50
CA SER A 425 20.94 -7.25 12.97
C SER A 425 22.08 -6.32 13.43
N ARG A 426 22.61 -6.59 14.62
CA ARG A 426 23.70 -5.82 15.24
C ARG A 426 24.86 -6.75 15.54
N ASN A 427 26.07 -6.27 15.30
CA ASN A 427 27.30 -7.01 15.57
C ASN A 427 28.25 -6.18 16.44
N GLU A 428 29.46 -6.69 16.67
CA GLU A 428 30.47 -6.03 17.52
C GLU A 428 31.28 -4.94 16.81
N SER A 429 30.95 -4.58 15.56
CA SER A 429 31.37 -3.29 15.02
C SER A 429 30.44 -2.16 15.46
N ASN A 430 29.23 -2.50 15.93
CA ASN A 430 28.29 -1.54 16.49
C ASN A 430 28.58 -1.24 17.96
N PHE A 431 28.18 -0.06 18.44
CA PHE A 431 28.22 0.31 19.85
C PHE A 431 26.95 1.07 20.23
N ASP A 432 25.83 0.34 20.22
CA ASP A 432 24.50 0.85 20.56
C ASP A 432 24.40 1.49 21.97
N PRO A 433 25.07 1.00 23.04
CA PRO A 433 25.07 1.71 24.32
C PRO A 433 25.63 3.13 24.22
N GLY A 434 26.62 3.37 23.35
CA GLY A 434 27.19 4.71 23.14
C GLY A 434 26.19 5.73 22.58
N ALA A 435 25.10 5.27 21.96
CA ALA A 435 24.06 6.13 21.44
C ALA A 435 23.15 6.76 22.52
N LYS A 436 23.36 6.45 23.81
CA LYS A 436 22.67 7.03 24.97
C LYS A 436 23.61 7.92 25.77
N TYR A 437 23.29 9.22 25.90
CA TYR A 437 24.14 10.27 26.50
C TYR A 437 24.86 9.88 27.80
N HIS A 438 24.19 9.20 28.72
CA HIS A 438 24.76 8.85 30.03
C HIS A 438 25.97 7.91 29.96
N ILE A 439 26.17 7.21 28.84
CA ILE A 439 27.36 6.40 28.57
C ILE A 439 28.59 7.29 28.25
N PRO A 440 28.59 8.12 27.18
CA PRO A 440 29.70 9.04 26.90
C PRO A 440 29.88 10.14 27.96
N GLY A 441 28.80 10.64 28.57
CA GLY A 441 28.84 11.63 29.65
C GLY A 441 29.18 11.05 31.03
N ASN A 442 29.49 9.74 31.10
CA ASN A 442 29.87 9.00 32.30
C ASN A 442 29.02 9.26 33.56
N THR A 443 27.71 9.41 33.40
CA THR A 443 26.80 9.67 34.53
C THR A 443 26.10 8.37 34.95
N PRO A 444 26.20 7.94 36.23
CA PRO A 444 25.58 6.69 36.69
C PRO A 444 24.06 6.74 36.55
N TYR A 445 23.48 5.77 35.84
CA TYR A 445 22.06 5.75 35.46
C TYR A 445 21.15 5.11 36.52
N ILE A 446 21.70 4.26 37.40
CA ILE A 446 20.93 3.54 38.43
C ILE A 446 20.22 4.49 39.40
N ARG A 447 20.70 5.74 39.50
CA ARG A 447 20.06 6.80 40.28
C ARG A 447 18.59 6.99 39.90
N TYR A 448 18.24 6.83 38.62
CA TYR A 448 16.87 7.02 38.14
C TYR A 448 15.97 5.83 38.50
N PHE A 449 16.52 4.60 38.51
CA PHE A 449 15.78 3.45 39.02
C PHE A 449 15.46 3.64 40.51
N VAL A 450 16.47 3.99 41.31
CA VAL A 450 16.29 4.27 42.75
C VAL A 450 15.32 5.44 42.95
N SER A 451 15.45 6.50 42.14
CA SER A 451 14.53 7.65 42.12
C SER A 451 13.10 7.19 41.99
N PHE A 452 12.83 6.32 41.02
CA PHE A 452 11.47 5.91 40.72
C PHE A 452 10.84 5.06 41.81
N ILE A 453 11.63 4.41 42.67
CA ILE A 453 11.09 3.71 43.83
C ILE A 453 10.84 4.70 44.97
N LEU A 454 11.86 5.52 45.28
CA LEU A 454 11.81 6.48 46.37
C LEU A 454 10.73 7.55 46.16
N GLN A 455 10.50 8.02 44.93
CA GLN A 455 9.52 9.07 44.66
C GLN A 455 8.11 8.67 45.09
N PHE A 456 7.69 7.40 44.92
CA PHE A 456 6.35 6.97 45.34
C PHE A 456 6.29 6.71 46.85
N GLN A 457 7.39 6.26 47.47
CA GLN A 457 7.47 6.21 48.94
C GLN A 457 7.38 7.61 49.55
N PHE A 458 8.05 8.60 48.94
CA PHE A 458 7.97 10.00 49.34
C PHE A 458 6.55 10.53 49.13
N HIS A 459 5.99 10.30 47.94
CA HIS A 459 4.64 10.76 47.58
C HIS A 459 3.62 10.28 48.61
N LYS A 460 3.63 8.99 48.96
CA LYS A 460 2.75 8.44 49.99
C LYS A 460 2.88 9.15 51.34
N ALA A 461 4.12 9.31 51.84
CA ALA A 461 4.36 9.98 53.11
C ALA A 461 3.95 11.46 53.10
N LEU A 462 4.10 12.14 51.96
CA LEU A 462 3.70 13.54 51.78
C LEU A 462 2.17 13.67 51.64
N CYS A 463 1.51 12.73 50.99
CA CYS A 463 0.05 12.66 50.89
C CYS A 463 -0.60 12.43 52.25
N GLU A 464 -0.02 11.53 53.07
CA GLU A 464 -0.43 11.33 54.46
C GLU A 464 -0.27 12.62 55.27
N ALA A 465 0.84 13.34 55.10
CA ALA A 465 1.06 14.64 55.75
C ALA A 465 0.08 15.73 55.24
N ALA A 466 -0.31 15.68 53.97
CA ALA A 466 -1.35 16.51 53.38
C ALA A 466 -2.78 16.07 53.75
N LYS A 467 -2.93 14.99 54.54
CA LYS A 467 -4.21 14.43 54.99
C LYS A 467 -5.12 13.98 53.84
N HIS A 468 -4.52 13.48 52.76
CA HIS A 468 -5.24 12.88 51.64
C HIS A 468 -5.87 11.55 52.04
N ASN A 469 -7.15 11.35 51.71
CA ASN A 469 -7.91 10.13 52.05
C ASN A 469 -8.33 9.30 50.80
N GLY A 470 -8.01 9.78 49.59
CA GLY A 470 -8.37 9.11 48.34
C GLY A 470 -7.29 8.13 47.86
N PRO A 471 -7.48 7.52 46.66
CA PRO A 471 -6.44 6.73 46.01
C PRO A 471 -5.15 7.54 45.85
N LEU A 472 -3.99 6.89 46.01
CA LEU A 472 -2.70 7.58 46.01
C LEU A 472 -2.45 8.40 44.73
N HIS A 473 -2.88 7.92 43.56
CA HIS A 473 -2.72 8.62 42.28
C HIS A 473 -3.57 9.88 42.09
N THR A 474 -4.49 10.15 43.03
CA THR A 474 -5.30 11.39 43.03
C THR A 474 -4.75 12.45 43.99
N CYS A 475 -3.65 12.16 44.67
CA CYS A 475 -3.10 13.04 45.68
C CYS A 475 -2.37 14.25 45.08
N ASP A 476 -2.76 15.44 45.54
CA ASP A 476 -2.08 16.69 45.25
C ASP A 476 -1.65 17.36 46.57
N ILE A 477 -0.33 17.47 46.77
CA ILE A 477 0.23 18.07 47.99
C ILE A 477 0.28 19.60 47.95
N TYR A 478 -0.10 20.23 46.83
CA TYR A 478 -0.08 21.68 46.65
C TYR A 478 -0.74 22.41 47.83
N MET A 479 -0.09 23.48 48.32
CA MET A 479 -0.46 24.26 49.52
C MET A 479 -0.37 23.54 50.88
N SER A 480 0.08 22.28 50.95
CA SER A 480 0.29 21.57 52.21
C SER A 480 1.59 21.99 52.89
N LYS A 481 1.51 22.87 53.90
CA LYS A 481 2.67 23.29 54.70
C LYS A 481 3.23 22.13 55.53
N GLU A 482 2.39 21.18 55.92
CA GLU A 482 2.80 19.96 56.64
C GLU A 482 3.69 19.07 55.75
N ALA A 483 3.28 18.83 54.50
CA ALA A 483 4.10 18.09 53.53
C ALA A 483 5.40 18.87 53.21
N GLY A 484 5.31 20.18 53.03
CA GLY A 484 6.47 21.04 52.81
C GLY A 484 7.46 21.06 53.96
N ASN A 485 7.00 21.00 55.22
CA ASN A 485 7.88 20.89 56.39
C ASN A 485 8.67 19.58 56.38
N LYS A 486 8.03 18.45 56.05
CA LYS A 486 8.71 17.16 55.87
C LYS A 486 9.77 17.23 54.78
N LEU A 487 9.44 17.78 53.61
CA LEU A 487 10.39 18.00 52.52
C LEU A 487 11.57 18.84 52.98
N ARG A 488 11.32 19.98 53.64
CA ARG A 488 12.37 20.90 54.09
C ARG A 488 13.40 20.22 55.01
N GLU A 489 12.95 19.43 55.98
CA GLU A 489 13.85 18.75 56.92
C GLU A 489 14.74 17.71 56.23
N VAL A 490 14.20 17.01 55.25
CA VAL A 490 14.95 16.05 54.44
C VAL A 490 15.99 16.75 53.55
N LEU A 491 15.60 17.83 52.87
CA LEU A 491 16.50 18.57 51.96
C LEU A 491 17.68 19.22 52.71
N LYS A 492 17.43 19.78 53.90
CA LYS A 492 18.47 20.40 54.76
C LYS A 492 19.56 19.41 55.20
N ALA A 493 19.23 18.12 55.31
CA ALA A 493 20.16 17.11 55.77
C ALA A 493 21.32 16.91 54.78
N GLY A 494 21.11 17.15 53.48
CA GLY A 494 22.12 16.85 52.46
C GLY A 494 22.58 15.39 52.56
N SER A 495 23.89 15.16 52.39
CA SER A 495 24.53 13.88 52.64
C SER A 495 25.16 13.77 54.05
N SER A 496 24.81 14.68 54.97
CA SER A 496 25.40 14.73 56.33
C SER A 496 25.00 13.55 57.24
N LYS A 497 23.98 12.78 56.85
CA LYS A 497 23.46 11.60 57.55
C LYS A 497 23.37 10.40 56.59
N PRO A 498 23.32 9.16 57.09
CA PRO A 498 23.00 7.99 56.28
C PRO A 498 21.62 8.13 55.64
N TRP A 499 21.48 7.75 54.37
CA TRP A 499 20.22 7.95 53.63
C TRP A 499 19.06 7.15 54.22
N GLN A 500 19.32 6.01 54.86
CA GLN A 500 18.32 5.19 55.54
C GLN A 500 17.68 5.95 56.71
N GLU A 501 18.47 6.73 57.47
CA GLU A 501 17.96 7.58 58.55
C GLU A 501 17.11 8.72 57.98
N VAL A 502 17.57 9.35 56.90
CA VAL A 502 16.84 10.42 56.22
C VAL A 502 15.51 9.90 55.65
N LEU A 503 15.52 8.71 55.05
CA LEU A 503 14.32 8.03 54.56
C LEU A 503 13.35 7.73 55.70
N PHE A 504 13.84 7.15 56.81
CA PHE A 504 13.02 6.81 57.97
C PHE A 504 12.32 8.03 58.56
N ASN A 505 13.02 9.16 58.67
CA ASN A 505 12.43 10.40 59.17
C ASN A 505 11.30 10.93 58.26
N LEU A 506 11.36 10.64 56.95
CA LEU A 506 10.32 11.04 56.00
C LEU A 506 9.14 10.07 56.00
N THR A 507 9.41 8.78 55.80
CA THR A 507 8.45 7.73 55.44
C THR A 507 8.13 6.76 56.57
N GLY A 508 8.90 6.75 57.65
CA GLY A 508 8.82 5.74 58.72
C GLY A 508 9.48 4.40 58.36
N MET A 509 10.16 4.30 57.23
CA MET A 509 10.86 3.08 56.77
C MET A 509 12.32 3.39 56.43
N ASP A 510 13.22 2.46 56.69
CA ASP A 510 14.68 2.61 56.45
C ASP A 510 15.16 1.89 55.18
N LYS A 511 14.23 1.34 54.38
CA LYS A 511 14.50 0.56 53.16
C LYS A 511 13.68 1.04 51.97
N MET A 512 14.24 0.84 50.78
CA MET A 512 13.50 1.02 49.52
C MET A 512 12.38 -0.03 49.39
N ASP A 513 11.20 0.40 48.97
CA ASP A 513 9.98 -0.40 48.86
C ASP A 513 9.16 -0.01 47.62
N ALA A 514 8.85 -0.98 46.76
CA ALA A 514 8.01 -0.77 45.58
C ALA A 514 6.50 -0.73 45.91
N GLY A 515 6.10 -1.05 47.14
CA GLY A 515 4.70 -1.10 47.58
C GLY A 515 3.90 0.16 47.22
N PRO A 516 4.34 1.38 47.55
CA PRO A 516 3.63 2.61 47.20
C PRO A 516 3.49 2.84 45.68
N LEU A 517 4.48 2.43 44.88
CA LEU A 517 4.40 2.49 43.42
C LEU A 517 3.32 1.50 42.91
N LEU A 518 3.33 0.26 43.39
CA LEU A 518 2.32 -0.74 43.03
C LEU A 518 0.90 -0.33 43.48
N GLU A 519 0.78 0.35 44.62
CA GLU A 519 -0.46 0.95 45.10
C GLU A 519 -0.98 2.03 44.14
N TYR A 520 -0.10 2.95 43.71
CA TYR A 520 -0.41 4.00 42.75
C TYR A 520 -0.99 3.44 41.44
N PHE A 521 -0.34 2.42 40.88
CA PHE A 521 -0.72 1.78 39.61
C PHE A 521 -1.72 0.63 39.75
N SER A 522 -2.25 0.36 40.94
CA SER A 522 -3.16 -0.78 41.18
C SER A 522 -4.38 -0.80 40.24
N PRO A 523 -5.07 0.32 39.95
CA PRO A 523 -6.22 0.30 39.04
C PRO A 523 -5.86 -0.15 37.63
N VAL A 524 -4.81 0.43 37.02
CA VAL A 524 -4.37 0.05 35.67
C VAL A 524 -3.76 -1.35 35.62
N THR A 525 -3.13 -1.81 36.71
CA THR A 525 -2.62 -3.18 36.81
C THR A 525 -3.75 -4.20 36.67
N LYS A 526 -4.85 -4.00 37.42
CA LYS A 526 -6.03 -4.88 37.34
C LYS A 526 -6.66 -4.83 35.95
N TRP A 527 -6.80 -3.63 35.40
CA TRP A 527 -7.33 -3.46 34.05
C TRP A 527 -6.48 -4.17 33.00
N LEU A 528 -5.15 -4.03 33.02
CA LEU A 528 -4.25 -4.72 32.09
C LEU A 528 -4.36 -6.24 32.20
N GLN A 529 -4.42 -6.77 33.43
CA GLN A 529 -4.62 -8.21 33.65
C GLN A 529 -5.93 -8.71 33.03
N GLU A 530 -7.03 -7.98 33.20
CA GLU A 530 -8.31 -8.31 32.58
C GLU A 530 -8.26 -8.25 31.05
N GLN A 531 -7.64 -7.20 30.48
CA GLN A 531 -7.53 -7.06 29.02
C GLN A 531 -6.67 -8.15 28.38
N ASN A 532 -5.52 -8.46 29.00
CA ASN A 532 -4.63 -9.51 28.54
C ASN A 532 -5.28 -10.90 28.68
N SER A 533 -6.06 -11.13 29.74
CA SER A 533 -6.81 -12.39 29.91
C SER A 533 -7.89 -12.55 28.85
N LYS A 534 -8.59 -11.47 28.46
CA LYS A 534 -9.64 -11.49 27.43
C LYS A 534 -9.12 -11.92 26.05
N THR A 535 -7.88 -11.56 25.71
CA THR A 535 -7.25 -11.95 24.43
C THR A 535 -6.25 -13.08 24.54
N ASN A 536 -6.14 -13.71 25.72
CA ASN A 536 -5.23 -14.83 25.99
C ASN A 536 -3.77 -14.50 25.65
N GLU A 537 -3.31 -13.31 26.06
CA GLU A 537 -1.94 -12.85 25.80
C GLU A 537 -0.90 -13.67 26.57
N VAL A 538 0.25 -13.89 25.93
CA VAL A 538 1.41 -14.50 26.58
C VAL A 538 2.15 -13.43 27.37
N LEU A 539 2.23 -13.56 28.69
CA LEU A 539 3.09 -12.69 29.49
C LEU A 539 4.57 -13.04 29.24
N GLY A 540 5.39 -12.01 29.01
CA GLY A 540 6.80 -12.18 28.66
C GLY A 540 7.03 -12.58 27.20
N TRP A 541 8.25 -12.97 26.87
CA TRP A 541 8.72 -13.23 25.51
C TRP A 541 9.47 -14.57 25.43
N PRO A 542 8.77 -15.72 25.43
CA PRO A 542 9.40 -17.03 25.35
C PRO A 542 10.22 -17.22 24.06
N GLU A 543 9.90 -16.48 22.99
CA GLU A 543 10.67 -16.46 21.74
C GLU A 543 11.78 -15.40 21.78
N PHE A 544 12.69 -15.53 22.76
CA PHE A 544 13.73 -14.56 23.12
C PHE A 544 14.60 -14.07 21.93
N ASN A 545 14.91 -14.98 21.01
CA ASN A 545 15.78 -14.72 19.87
C ASN A 545 15.05 -14.15 18.64
N TRP A 546 13.73 -13.98 18.70
CA TRP A 546 12.99 -13.45 17.56
C TRP A 546 13.42 -12.00 17.25
N ARG A 547 13.56 -11.68 15.97
CA ARG A 547 13.91 -10.36 15.43
C ARG A 547 13.04 -10.08 14.22
N PRO A 548 12.63 -8.82 13.97
CA PRO A 548 11.86 -8.48 12.78
C PRO A 548 12.73 -8.58 11.52
N PRO A 549 12.13 -8.86 10.35
CA PRO A 549 12.82 -8.79 9.07
C PRO A 549 13.07 -7.34 8.64
N ILE A 550 14.05 -7.13 7.77
CA ILE A 550 14.26 -5.84 7.11
C ILE A 550 13.12 -5.63 6.10
N PRO A 551 12.49 -4.44 6.06
CA PRO A 551 11.47 -4.14 5.05
C PRO A 551 11.99 -4.24 3.62
N GLU A 552 11.13 -4.69 2.70
CA GLU A 552 11.49 -4.78 1.29
C GLU A 552 11.72 -3.38 0.69
N GLY A 553 12.78 -3.22 -0.11
CA GLY A 553 13.16 -1.93 -0.68
C GLY A 553 13.79 -0.92 0.29
N TYR A 554 13.99 -1.25 1.58
CA TYR A 554 14.66 -0.33 2.51
C TYR A 554 16.10 0.01 2.06
N PRO A 555 16.53 1.29 2.09
CA PRO A 555 15.86 2.46 2.71
C PRO A 555 15.01 3.32 1.75
N GLU A 556 14.63 2.85 0.57
CA GLU A 556 13.78 3.61 -0.37
C GLU A 556 12.35 3.79 0.18
N GLY A 557 11.76 4.96 -0.06
CA GLY A 557 10.37 5.27 0.30
C GLY A 557 10.13 5.68 1.76
N ILE A 558 11.17 6.02 2.52
CA ILE A 558 11.04 6.53 3.91
C ILE A 558 10.28 7.88 4.02
N ASP A 559 10.14 8.58 2.90
CA ASP A 559 9.40 9.83 2.74
C ASP A 559 7.91 9.63 2.41
N LYS A 560 7.49 8.40 2.10
CA LYS A 560 6.10 8.05 1.80
C LYS A 560 5.24 7.93 3.05
N ILE A 561 3.93 8.10 2.86
CA ILE A 561 2.90 7.91 3.89
C ILE A 561 2.64 6.41 4.05
N ALA A 562 2.96 5.85 5.21
CA ALA A 562 2.79 4.42 5.51
C ALA A 562 1.71 4.16 6.58
N ASP A 563 0.83 5.13 6.82
CA ASP A 563 -0.31 4.99 7.74
C ASP A 563 -1.57 4.55 6.99
N GLU A 564 -2.00 3.31 7.23
CA GLU A 564 -3.19 2.74 6.60
C GLU A 564 -4.48 3.47 7.02
N ALA A 565 -4.54 4.07 8.21
CA ALA A 565 -5.71 4.83 8.65
C ALA A 565 -5.88 6.11 7.81
N GLN A 566 -4.77 6.82 7.57
CA GLN A 566 -4.76 7.98 6.65
C GLN A 566 -5.12 7.58 5.22
N ALA A 567 -4.69 6.41 4.77
CA ALA A 567 -5.09 5.88 3.47
C ALA A 567 -6.61 5.63 3.40
N LYS A 568 -7.21 5.05 4.44
CA LYS A 568 -8.67 4.82 4.50
C LYS A 568 -9.45 6.12 4.47
N GLU A 569 -9.01 7.15 5.20
CA GLU A 569 -9.61 8.48 5.16
C GLU A 569 -9.51 9.11 3.76
N PHE A 570 -8.32 9.07 3.16
CA PHE A 570 -8.08 9.53 1.79
C PHE A 570 -8.99 8.82 0.76
N LEU A 571 -9.16 7.50 0.88
CA LEU A 571 -10.01 6.73 -0.02
C LEU A 571 -11.50 7.01 0.18
N ALA A 572 -11.95 7.29 1.41
CA ALA A 572 -13.32 7.72 1.69
C ALA A 572 -13.61 9.09 1.05
N GLU A 573 -12.68 10.03 1.17
CA GLU A 573 -12.73 11.34 0.51
C GLU A 573 -12.82 11.16 -1.02
N TYR A 574 -11.90 10.40 -1.62
CA TYR A 574 -11.89 10.10 -3.06
C TYR A 574 -13.22 9.51 -3.53
N ASN A 575 -13.74 8.50 -2.83
CA ASN A 575 -14.95 7.81 -3.25
C ASN A 575 -16.14 8.78 -3.32
N SER A 576 -16.28 9.68 -2.34
CA SER A 576 -17.37 10.66 -2.31
C SER A 576 -17.25 11.73 -3.41
N THR A 577 -16.03 12.22 -3.69
CA THR A 577 -15.82 13.27 -4.69
C THR A 577 -15.83 12.72 -6.12
N ALA A 578 -15.33 11.50 -6.33
CA ALA A 578 -15.34 10.82 -7.61
C ALA A 578 -16.78 10.55 -8.10
N GLU A 579 -17.69 10.07 -7.25
CA GLU A 579 -19.10 9.85 -7.63
C GLU A 579 -19.74 11.12 -8.22
N ALA A 580 -19.48 12.29 -7.62
CA ALA A 580 -20.02 13.56 -8.11
C ALA A 580 -19.40 14.01 -9.44
N VAL A 581 -18.07 13.95 -9.55
CA VAL A 581 -17.34 14.43 -10.74
C VAL A 581 -17.57 13.49 -11.93
N TRP A 582 -17.59 12.19 -11.72
CA TRP A 582 -17.83 11.20 -12.76
C TRP A 582 -19.28 11.26 -13.24
N ASN A 583 -20.26 11.41 -12.34
CA ASN A 583 -21.65 11.63 -12.73
C ASN A 583 -21.82 12.85 -13.66
N ALA A 584 -21.21 13.98 -13.30
CA ALA A 584 -21.30 15.21 -14.10
C ALA A 584 -20.69 15.05 -15.50
N TYR A 585 -19.57 14.33 -15.62
CA TYR A 585 -18.99 13.99 -16.92
C TYR A 585 -19.87 13.01 -17.70
N THR A 586 -20.38 11.96 -17.07
CA THR A 586 -21.23 10.96 -17.73
C THR A 586 -22.52 11.59 -18.27
N GLU A 587 -23.15 12.52 -17.54
CA GLU A 587 -24.31 13.28 -18.05
C GLU A 587 -23.97 14.13 -19.28
N ALA A 588 -22.84 14.85 -19.27
CA ALA A 588 -22.41 15.65 -20.41
C ALA A 588 -22.07 14.76 -21.63
N SER A 589 -21.42 13.63 -21.40
CA SER A 589 -21.11 12.63 -22.44
C SER A 589 -22.37 11.98 -23.01
N TRP A 590 -23.35 11.65 -22.16
CA TRP A 590 -24.66 11.16 -22.58
C TRP A 590 -25.40 12.17 -23.45
N ALA A 591 -25.42 13.44 -23.05
CA ALA A 591 -26.06 14.53 -23.80
C ALA A 591 -25.44 14.70 -25.20
N TYR A 592 -24.11 14.57 -25.32
CA TYR A 592 -23.43 14.57 -26.62
C TYR A 592 -23.79 13.33 -27.47
N ASN A 593 -23.71 12.14 -26.90
CA ASN A 593 -23.96 10.87 -27.61
C ASN A 593 -25.41 10.72 -28.09
N THR A 594 -26.37 11.38 -27.43
CA THR A 594 -27.81 11.38 -27.77
C THR A 594 -28.29 12.67 -28.45
N ASN A 595 -27.38 13.63 -28.67
CA ASN A 595 -27.64 14.86 -29.40
C ASN A 595 -26.31 15.51 -29.83
N ILE A 596 -25.78 15.10 -30.98
CA ILE A 596 -24.46 15.53 -31.48
C ILE A 596 -24.56 16.99 -31.96
N THR A 597 -23.94 17.91 -31.20
CA THR A 597 -23.83 19.34 -31.52
C THR A 597 -22.49 19.88 -31.02
N ASP A 598 -21.99 20.95 -31.63
CA ASP A 598 -20.76 21.63 -31.16
C ASP A 598 -20.89 22.11 -29.70
N HIS A 599 -22.10 22.55 -29.31
CA HIS A 599 -22.38 22.96 -27.94
C HIS A 599 -22.20 21.80 -26.95
N ASN A 600 -22.85 20.65 -27.19
CA ASN A 600 -22.73 19.49 -26.30
C ASN A 600 -21.31 18.91 -26.30
N LYS A 601 -20.60 18.99 -27.45
CA LYS A 601 -19.18 18.61 -27.54
C LYS A 601 -18.32 19.45 -26.60
N GLU A 602 -18.46 20.77 -26.64
CA GLU A 602 -17.68 21.67 -25.77
C GLU A 602 -18.02 21.44 -24.28
N VAL A 603 -19.30 21.27 -23.93
CA VAL A 603 -19.71 20.95 -22.55
C VAL A 603 -19.11 19.63 -22.07
N MET A 604 -19.15 18.59 -22.91
CA MET A 604 -18.53 17.29 -22.61
C MET A 604 -17.00 17.43 -22.40
N LEU A 605 -16.31 18.17 -23.26
CA LEU A 605 -14.86 18.41 -23.14
C LEU A 605 -14.52 19.19 -21.86
N GLU A 606 -15.30 20.20 -21.49
CA GLU A 606 -15.15 20.94 -20.23
C GLU A 606 -15.26 20.00 -19.02
N LYS A 607 -16.31 19.15 -18.97
CA LYS A 607 -16.48 18.19 -17.86
C LYS A 607 -15.42 17.10 -17.87
N ASN A 608 -14.92 16.69 -19.04
CA ASN A 608 -13.81 15.75 -19.13
C ASN A 608 -12.53 16.32 -18.51
N LEU A 609 -12.23 17.60 -18.74
CA LEU A 609 -11.06 18.27 -18.14
C LEU A 609 -11.21 18.39 -16.62
N ALA A 610 -12.41 18.73 -16.12
CA ALA A 610 -12.67 18.75 -14.69
C ALA A 610 -12.48 17.38 -14.02
N MET A 611 -12.96 16.30 -14.67
CA MET A 611 -12.74 14.93 -14.23
C MET A 611 -11.26 14.54 -14.28
N SER A 612 -10.56 14.90 -15.34
CA SER A 612 -9.13 14.60 -15.50
C SER A 612 -8.29 15.31 -14.44
N LYS A 613 -8.62 16.55 -14.08
CA LYS A 613 -7.98 17.26 -12.98
C LYS A 613 -8.17 16.54 -11.64
N HIS A 614 -9.39 16.09 -11.35
CA HIS A 614 -9.67 15.28 -10.17
C HIS A 614 -8.84 13.98 -10.15
N THR A 615 -8.81 13.25 -11.27
CA THR A 615 -8.00 12.03 -11.41
C THR A 615 -6.51 12.30 -11.18
N LEU A 616 -5.97 13.41 -11.72
CA LEU A 616 -4.58 13.82 -11.52
C LEU A 616 -4.28 14.11 -10.04
N ASP A 617 -5.10 14.95 -9.39
CA ASP A 617 -4.90 15.37 -8.00
C ASP A 617 -4.91 14.16 -7.05
N TYR A 618 -5.91 13.29 -7.16
CA TYR A 618 -6.00 12.10 -6.32
C TYR A 618 -4.98 11.02 -6.70
N GLY A 619 -4.66 10.84 -7.98
CA GLY A 619 -3.66 9.84 -8.38
C GLY A 619 -2.24 10.21 -7.96
N VAL A 620 -1.87 11.50 -7.96
CA VAL A 620 -0.59 11.98 -7.42
C VAL A 620 -0.53 11.80 -5.91
N ARG A 621 -1.61 12.14 -5.17
CA ARG A 621 -1.71 11.87 -3.72
C ARG A 621 -1.61 10.37 -3.42
N ALA A 622 -2.26 9.51 -4.21
CA ALA A 622 -2.20 8.06 -4.05
C ALA A 622 -0.76 7.51 -4.19
N ARG A 623 0.06 8.09 -5.08
CA ARG A 623 1.49 7.72 -5.24
C ARG A 623 2.36 8.06 -4.03
N GLN A 624 1.89 8.92 -3.12
CA GLN A 624 2.61 9.26 -1.88
C GLN A 624 2.46 8.18 -0.80
N PHE A 625 1.52 7.24 -0.94
CA PHE A 625 1.36 6.14 0.01
C PHE A 625 2.35 4.99 -0.28
N ASP A 626 2.95 4.45 0.77
CA ASP A 626 3.65 3.15 0.73
C ASP A 626 2.72 2.07 1.28
N THR A 627 2.22 1.23 0.39
CA THR A 627 1.27 0.17 0.72
C THR A 627 1.94 -1.14 1.13
N SER A 628 3.28 -1.19 1.19
CA SER A 628 4.05 -2.43 1.41
C SER A 628 3.69 -3.15 2.72
N ASP A 629 3.28 -2.38 3.73
CA ASP A 629 3.02 -2.86 5.08
C ASP A 629 1.52 -2.77 5.47
N PHE A 630 0.65 -2.36 4.54
CA PHE A 630 -0.80 -2.30 4.77
C PHE A 630 -1.39 -3.72 4.88
N GLN A 631 -2.37 -3.88 5.76
CA GLN A 631 -3.04 -5.15 6.00
C GLN A 631 -4.29 -5.31 5.12
N ASP A 632 -5.05 -4.23 4.90
CA ASP A 632 -6.27 -4.27 4.08
C ASP A 632 -5.98 -4.30 2.57
N GLN A 633 -6.16 -5.47 1.98
CA GLN A 633 -5.94 -5.70 0.55
C GLN A 633 -6.82 -4.81 -0.35
N SER A 634 -8.00 -4.39 0.12
CA SER A 634 -8.87 -3.51 -0.66
C SER A 634 -8.27 -2.10 -0.79
N VAL A 635 -7.70 -1.57 0.29
CA VAL A 635 -7.00 -0.27 0.32
C VAL A 635 -5.81 -0.30 -0.64
N ILE A 636 -4.99 -1.36 -0.57
CA ILE A 636 -3.84 -1.56 -1.47
C ILE A 636 -4.29 -1.57 -2.92
N ARG A 637 -5.34 -2.34 -3.25
CA ARG A 637 -5.84 -2.49 -4.62
C ARG A 637 -6.38 -1.17 -5.17
N ILE A 638 -7.14 -0.41 -4.36
CA ILE A 638 -7.67 0.90 -4.76
C ILE A 638 -6.52 1.91 -4.97
N LEU A 639 -5.58 2.00 -4.04
CA LEU A 639 -4.42 2.90 -4.18
C LEU A 639 -3.57 2.56 -5.41
N LYS A 640 -3.34 1.28 -5.68
CA LYS A 640 -2.64 0.85 -6.90
C LYS A 640 -3.39 1.30 -8.15
N LYS A 641 -4.72 1.13 -8.20
CA LYS A 641 -5.54 1.60 -9.34
C LYS A 641 -5.48 3.12 -9.49
N LEU A 642 -5.63 3.87 -8.40
CA LEU A 642 -5.54 5.34 -8.39
C LEU A 642 -4.18 5.87 -8.83
N SER A 643 -3.10 5.16 -8.50
CA SER A 643 -1.74 5.55 -8.89
C SER A 643 -1.51 5.54 -10.41
N VAL A 644 -2.40 4.86 -11.15
CA VAL A 644 -2.47 4.89 -12.62
C VAL A 644 -3.46 6.00 -13.03
N ILE A 645 -2.91 7.17 -13.33
CA ILE A 645 -3.63 8.43 -13.65
C ILE A 645 -4.18 8.42 -15.10
N GLU A 646 -3.76 7.44 -15.91
CA GLU A 646 -4.12 7.29 -17.32
C GLU A 646 -3.77 8.55 -18.15
N ARG A 647 -4.64 8.96 -19.08
CA ARG A 647 -4.46 10.14 -19.94
C ARG A 647 -4.35 11.46 -19.17
N ALA A 648 -4.89 11.54 -17.95
CA ALA A 648 -4.80 12.76 -17.14
C ALA A 648 -3.37 13.09 -16.68
N ALA A 649 -2.42 12.17 -16.87
CA ALA A 649 -1.00 12.43 -16.66
C ALA A 649 -0.38 13.32 -17.74
N LEU A 650 -1.03 13.47 -18.90
CA LEU A 650 -0.59 14.38 -19.96
C LEU A 650 -0.67 15.84 -19.49
N PRO A 651 0.23 16.72 -19.95
CA PRO A 651 0.06 18.17 -19.86
C PRO A 651 -1.33 18.61 -20.37
N GLU A 652 -1.91 19.66 -19.79
CA GLU A 652 -3.29 20.07 -20.07
C GLU A 652 -3.55 20.36 -21.57
N ASP A 653 -2.58 20.97 -22.26
CA ASP A 653 -2.64 21.25 -23.69
C ASP A 653 -2.65 19.97 -24.53
N GLU A 654 -1.78 19.01 -24.22
CA GLU A 654 -1.75 17.70 -24.86
C GLU A 654 -2.98 16.84 -24.52
N LEU A 655 -3.51 16.95 -23.30
CA LEU A 655 -4.76 16.29 -22.90
C LEU A 655 -5.97 16.83 -23.66
N ARG A 656 -6.03 18.15 -23.85
CA ARG A 656 -7.07 18.78 -24.68
C ARG A 656 -6.94 18.34 -26.14
N GLU A 657 -5.72 18.29 -26.68
CA GLU A 657 -5.44 17.75 -28.02
C GLU A 657 -5.92 16.30 -28.12
N TYR A 658 -5.55 15.45 -27.16
CA TYR A 658 -5.94 14.05 -27.09
C TYR A 658 -7.47 13.85 -27.11
N ASN A 659 -8.18 14.58 -26.25
CA ASN A 659 -9.64 14.50 -26.16
C ASN A 659 -10.32 15.02 -27.43
N THR A 660 -9.76 16.06 -28.06
CA THR A 660 -10.26 16.60 -29.33
C THR A 660 -10.07 15.59 -30.46
N LEU A 661 -8.88 14.98 -30.56
CA LEU A 661 -8.59 13.95 -31.57
C LEU A 661 -9.54 12.75 -31.46
N LEU A 662 -9.81 12.26 -30.25
CA LEU A 662 -10.78 11.18 -30.03
C LEU A 662 -12.19 11.59 -30.51
N SER A 663 -12.68 12.75 -30.07
CA SER A 663 -13.99 13.24 -30.47
C SER A 663 -14.09 13.46 -31.98
N ASP A 664 -13.05 13.98 -32.63
CA ASP A 664 -13.01 14.21 -34.07
C ASP A 664 -13.00 12.90 -34.87
N MET A 665 -12.26 11.89 -34.40
CA MET A 665 -12.24 10.56 -35.01
C MET A 665 -13.60 9.87 -34.88
N GLU A 666 -14.23 9.90 -33.70
CA GLU A 666 -15.59 9.38 -33.46
C GLU A 666 -16.64 10.09 -34.31
N THR A 667 -16.56 11.42 -34.41
CA THR A 667 -17.47 12.23 -35.24
C THR A 667 -17.30 11.88 -36.70
N THR A 668 -16.05 11.83 -37.19
CA THR A 668 -15.72 11.46 -38.58
C THR A 668 -16.29 10.11 -38.95
N TYR A 669 -16.25 9.14 -38.03
CA TYR A 669 -16.88 7.84 -38.21
C TYR A 669 -18.42 7.95 -38.26
N SER A 670 -19.02 8.61 -37.27
CA SER A 670 -20.47 8.61 -37.06
C SER A 670 -21.26 9.36 -38.13
N VAL A 671 -20.68 10.40 -38.74
CA VAL A 671 -21.36 11.24 -39.76
C VAL A 671 -20.98 10.88 -41.19
N ALA A 672 -20.09 9.90 -41.40
CA ALA A 672 -19.64 9.50 -42.73
C ALA A 672 -20.81 8.94 -43.57
N LYS A 673 -20.83 9.30 -44.86
CA LYS A 673 -21.83 8.84 -45.84
C LYS A 673 -21.12 8.47 -47.14
N VAL A 674 -21.62 7.44 -47.82
CA VAL A 674 -21.12 6.96 -49.11
C VAL A 674 -22.11 7.35 -50.19
N CYS A 675 -21.67 8.18 -51.14
CA CYS A 675 -22.55 8.70 -52.19
C CYS A 675 -22.37 7.95 -53.52
N ARG A 676 -23.48 7.66 -54.19
CA ARG A 676 -23.52 7.18 -55.57
C ARG A 676 -23.35 8.35 -56.55
N ASP A 677 -23.10 8.04 -57.83
CA ASP A 677 -22.90 9.06 -58.88
C ASP A 677 -24.13 9.96 -59.10
N ASP A 678 -25.32 9.46 -58.76
CA ASP A 678 -26.59 10.20 -58.79
C ASP A 678 -26.79 11.14 -57.58
N LYS A 679 -25.77 11.26 -56.72
CA LYS A 679 -25.74 12.04 -55.47
C LYS A 679 -26.59 11.49 -54.32
N THR A 680 -27.13 10.28 -54.42
CA THR A 680 -27.76 9.59 -53.29
C THR A 680 -26.69 9.14 -52.29
N CYS A 681 -26.76 9.59 -51.04
CA CYS A 681 -25.76 9.29 -50.01
C CYS A 681 -26.32 8.37 -48.92
N HIS A 682 -25.59 7.28 -48.67
CA HIS A 682 -25.96 6.21 -47.73
C HIS A 682 -25.09 6.33 -46.45
N PRO A 683 -25.65 6.63 -45.27
CA PRO A 683 -24.95 6.46 -43.99
C PRO A 683 -24.66 4.98 -43.70
N LEU A 684 -23.83 4.70 -42.69
CA LEU A 684 -23.58 3.32 -42.25
C LEU A 684 -24.88 2.62 -41.84
N ASP A 685 -25.57 3.18 -40.85
CA ASP A 685 -26.82 2.61 -40.31
C ASP A 685 -28.05 3.49 -40.64
N PRO A 686 -29.13 2.90 -41.17
CA PRO A 686 -29.28 1.49 -41.54
C PRO A 686 -28.76 1.14 -42.95
N ASP A 687 -28.54 2.13 -43.82
CA ASP A 687 -28.48 1.94 -45.28
C ASP A 687 -27.35 1.01 -45.76
N LEU A 688 -26.08 1.30 -45.45
CA LEU A 688 -24.98 0.45 -45.89
C LEU A 688 -24.95 -0.90 -45.17
N THR A 689 -25.36 -0.94 -43.90
CA THR A 689 -25.50 -2.20 -43.14
C THR A 689 -26.55 -3.11 -43.79
N ASP A 690 -27.69 -2.57 -44.22
CA ASP A 690 -28.73 -3.30 -44.94
C ASP A 690 -28.26 -3.79 -46.31
N ILE A 691 -27.55 -2.96 -47.07
CA ILE A 691 -26.93 -3.37 -48.35
C ILE A 691 -25.97 -4.55 -48.13
N MET A 692 -25.07 -4.45 -47.15
CA MET A 692 -24.11 -5.52 -46.86
C MET A 692 -24.78 -6.80 -46.38
N ALA A 693 -25.91 -6.71 -45.67
CA ALA A 693 -26.64 -7.85 -45.14
C ALA A 693 -27.48 -8.57 -46.22
N THR A 694 -28.18 -7.81 -47.08
CA THR A 694 -29.21 -8.35 -47.97
C THR A 694 -28.77 -8.49 -49.42
N SER A 695 -27.86 -7.64 -49.90
CA SER A 695 -27.42 -7.70 -51.30
C SER A 695 -26.65 -8.99 -51.58
N ARG A 696 -26.83 -9.48 -52.81
CA ARG A 696 -26.14 -10.67 -53.34
C ARG A 696 -25.46 -10.35 -54.67
N ASP A 697 -25.32 -9.07 -54.97
CA ASP A 697 -24.60 -8.53 -56.12
C ASP A 697 -23.16 -8.18 -55.71
N TYR A 698 -22.18 -8.70 -56.45
CA TYR A 698 -20.77 -8.55 -56.10
C TYR A 698 -20.32 -7.08 -56.16
N ASP A 699 -20.73 -6.36 -57.19
CA ASP A 699 -20.27 -4.99 -57.45
C ASP A 699 -20.95 -3.99 -56.50
N GLU A 700 -22.21 -4.23 -56.12
CA GLU A 700 -22.89 -3.43 -55.11
C GLU A 700 -22.25 -3.59 -53.72
N LEU A 701 -21.94 -4.82 -53.33
CA LEU A 701 -21.21 -5.09 -52.09
C LEU A 701 -19.82 -4.45 -52.11
N LEU A 702 -19.13 -4.48 -53.27
CA LEU A 702 -17.83 -3.85 -53.44
C LEU A 702 -17.91 -2.32 -53.33
N PHE A 703 -18.94 -1.71 -53.92
CA PHE A 703 -19.22 -0.28 -53.80
C PHE A 703 -19.40 0.12 -52.33
N ALA A 704 -20.27 -0.56 -51.60
CA ALA A 704 -20.53 -0.26 -50.19
C ALA A 704 -19.27 -0.44 -49.34
N TRP A 705 -18.57 -1.56 -49.51
CA TRP A 705 -17.38 -1.92 -48.73
C TRP A 705 -16.21 -0.95 -48.94
N LYS A 706 -15.92 -0.61 -50.21
CA LYS A 706 -14.82 0.30 -50.56
C LYS A 706 -15.18 1.74 -50.23
N GLY A 707 -16.39 2.15 -50.59
CA GLY A 707 -16.90 3.49 -50.33
C GLY A 707 -16.86 3.84 -48.84
N TRP A 708 -17.24 2.90 -47.96
CA TRP A 708 -17.19 3.13 -46.52
C TRP A 708 -15.77 3.39 -46.01
N ARG A 709 -14.78 2.60 -46.46
CA ARG A 709 -13.37 2.76 -46.09
C ARG A 709 -12.78 4.07 -46.56
N ASP A 710 -13.17 4.51 -47.76
CA ASP A 710 -12.74 5.79 -48.33
C ASP A 710 -13.41 6.99 -47.62
N ALA A 711 -14.69 6.86 -47.23
CA ALA A 711 -15.46 7.93 -46.61
C ALA A 711 -15.16 8.12 -45.11
N SER A 712 -14.76 7.04 -44.41
CA SER A 712 -14.45 7.02 -42.97
C SER A 712 -12.95 6.85 -42.72
N GLY A 713 -12.43 5.62 -42.70
CA GLY A 713 -11.09 5.26 -42.25
C GLY A 713 -9.97 6.10 -42.90
N LYS A 714 -10.02 6.28 -44.22
CA LYS A 714 -9.02 7.08 -44.95
C LYS A 714 -8.86 8.50 -44.41
N LYS A 715 -9.94 9.14 -43.94
CA LYS A 715 -9.93 10.54 -43.47
C LYS A 715 -9.28 10.71 -42.08
N MET A 716 -9.20 9.66 -41.27
CA MET A 716 -8.72 9.74 -39.89
C MET A 716 -7.30 9.21 -39.68
N ARG A 717 -6.62 8.74 -40.75
CA ARG A 717 -5.27 8.16 -40.67
C ARG A 717 -4.27 9.05 -39.92
N ASN A 718 -4.22 10.34 -40.25
CA ASN A 718 -3.29 11.29 -39.62
C ASN A 718 -3.65 11.56 -38.15
N ASN A 719 -4.95 11.67 -37.84
CA ASN A 719 -5.41 11.82 -36.46
C ASN A 719 -5.03 10.61 -35.61
N TYR A 720 -5.16 9.39 -36.17
CA TYR A 720 -4.81 8.16 -35.48
C TYR A 720 -3.32 8.06 -35.16
N LYS A 721 -2.44 8.48 -36.09
CA LYS A 721 -0.99 8.58 -35.84
C LYS A 721 -0.72 9.45 -34.61
N ARG A 722 -1.26 10.66 -34.57
CA ARG A 722 -1.07 11.59 -33.44
C ARG A 722 -1.67 11.06 -32.14
N TYR A 723 -2.83 10.41 -32.22
CA TYR A 723 -3.46 9.74 -31.10
C TYR A 723 -2.56 8.64 -30.50
N VAL A 724 -1.91 7.81 -31.33
CA VAL A 724 -0.99 6.75 -30.87
C VAL A 724 0.19 7.34 -30.09
N GLU A 725 0.79 8.43 -30.59
CA GLU A 725 1.89 9.14 -29.90
C GLU A 725 1.48 9.59 -28.49
N LEU A 726 0.33 10.26 -28.37
CA LEU A 726 -0.18 10.78 -27.10
C LEU A 726 -0.62 9.65 -26.14
N SER A 727 -1.29 8.61 -26.65
CA SER A 727 -1.65 7.41 -25.87
C SER A 727 -0.42 6.74 -25.27
N ASN A 728 0.64 6.56 -26.06
CA ASN A 728 1.89 5.96 -25.57
C ASN A 728 2.59 6.87 -24.55
N LYS A 729 2.62 8.19 -24.79
CA LYS A 729 3.16 9.14 -23.81
C LYS A 729 2.43 9.06 -22.48
N ALA A 730 1.10 8.99 -22.49
CA ALA A 730 0.30 8.80 -21.28
C ALA A 730 0.63 7.47 -20.57
N ALA A 731 0.77 6.37 -21.30
CA ALA A 731 1.12 5.07 -20.73
C ALA A 731 2.49 5.09 -20.04
N VAL A 732 3.49 5.71 -20.67
CA VAL A 732 4.85 5.86 -20.12
C VAL A 732 4.87 6.69 -18.84
N LEU A 733 4.09 7.78 -18.77
CA LEU A 733 3.94 8.60 -17.56
C LEU A 733 3.27 7.84 -16.39
N ASN A 734 2.67 6.68 -16.68
CA ASN A 734 2.06 5.77 -15.71
C ASN A 734 2.87 4.50 -15.45
N GLY A 735 4.10 4.41 -15.97
CA GLY A 735 5.00 3.28 -15.71
C GLY A 735 4.80 2.06 -16.62
N TYR A 736 4.06 2.20 -17.72
CA TYR A 736 3.91 1.17 -18.75
C TYR A 736 4.81 1.44 -19.95
N THR A 737 5.17 0.41 -20.72
CA THR A 737 6.01 0.57 -21.93
C THR A 737 5.27 1.27 -23.07
N ASP A 738 3.97 1.02 -23.19
CA ASP A 738 3.10 1.48 -24.27
C ASP A 738 1.62 1.33 -23.84
N ASN A 739 0.70 1.92 -24.60
CA ASN A 739 -0.73 1.86 -24.28
C ASN A 739 -1.31 0.44 -24.39
N GLY A 740 -0.73 -0.43 -25.22
CA GLY A 740 -1.11 -1.84 -25.28
C GLY A 740 -0.77 -2.59 -23.98
N ALA A 741 0.41 -2.34 -23.42
CA ALA A 741 0.81 -2.90 -22.12
C ALA A 741 -0.13 -2.43 -20.99
N TYR A 742 -0.54 -1.17 -21.00
CA TYR A 742 -1.55 -0.66 -20.08
C TYR A 742 -2.86 -1.45 -20.19
N TRP A 743 -3.41 -1.59 -21.40
CA TRP A 743 -4.68 -2.32 -21.60
C TRP A 743 -4.62 -3.79 -21.18
N ARG A 744 -3.53 -4.48 -21.49
CA ARG A 744 -3.35 -5.89 -21.06
C ARG A 744 -3.25 -6.03 -19.54
N SER A 745 -2.77 -4.99 -18.84
CA SER A 745 -2.65 -5.03 -17.38
C SER A 745 -3.99 -5.13 -16.64
N LEU A 746 -5.11 -4.74 -17.28
CA LEU A 746 -6.46 -4.87 -16.74
C LEU A 746 -6.91 -6.33 -16.54
N TYR A 747 -6.20 -7.28 -17.16
CA TYR A 747 -6.44 -8.72 -16.99
C TYR A 747 -5.59 -9.33 -15.88
N GLU A 748 -4.64 -8.60 -15.30
CA GLU A 748 -3.79 -9.06 -14.17
C GLU A 748 -3.09 -10.42 -14.42
N THR A 749 -2.84 -10.74 -15.69
CA THR A 749 -2.26 -12.02 -16.12
C THR A 749 -0.94 -11.77 -16.87
N PRO A 750 0.23 -12.15 -16.33
CA PRO A 750 1.51 -11.95 -16.99
C PRO A 750 1.65 -12.67 -18.34
N THR A 751 0.95 -13.79 -18.52
CA THR A 751 0.98 -14.66 -19.72
C THR A 751 -0.19 -14.42 -20.69
N PHE A 752 -0.82 -13.24 -20.62
CA PHE A 752 -2.10 -13.00 -21.28
C PHE A 752 -2.05 -13.18 -22.79
N GLU A 753 -0.99 -12.74 -23.47
CA GLU A 753 -0.85 -12.94 -24.93
C GLU A 753 -0.71 -14.44 -25.28
N GLU A 754 0.08 -15.20 -24.52
CA GLU A 754 0.24 -16.64 -24.73
C GLU A 754 -1.06 -17.42 -24.47
N ASP A 755 -1.82 -16.99 -23.46
CA ASP A 755 -3.11 -17.59 -23.11
C ASP A 755 -4.13 -17.41 -24.24
N LEU A 756 -4.20 -16.22 -24.83
CA LEU A 756 -5.09 -15.93 -25.96
C LEU A 756 -4.70 -16.71 -27.23
N GLU A 757 -3.41 -16.79 -27.54
CA GLU A 757 -2.94 -17.58 -28.70
C GLU A 757 -3.26 -19.06 -28.52
N ARG A 758 -3.10 -19.61 -27.30
CA ARG A 758 -3.47 -21.00 -26.99
C ARG A 758 -4.97 -21.24 -27.20
N LEU A 759 -5.82 -20.35 -26.70
CA LEU A 759 -7.28 -20.43 -26.89
C LEU A 759 -7.63 -20.36 -28.39
N TYR A 760 -7.02 -19.43 -29.13
CA TYR A 760 -7.23 -19.33 -30.57
C TYR A 760 -6.84 -20.62 -31.32
N GLN A 761 -5.70 -21.23 -30.98
CA GLN A 761 -5.27 -22.49 -31.59
C GLN A 761 -6.22 -23.66 -31.31
N GLN A 762 -6.80 -23.72 -30.11
CA GLN A 762 -7.83 -24.72 -29.77
C GLN A 762 -9.10 -24.56 -30.62
N LEU A 763 -9.45 -23.33 -30.95
CA LEU A 763 -10.66 -22.97 -31.72
C LEU A 763 -10.45 -23.05 -33.25
N GLN A 764 -9.19 -23.05 -33.70
CA GLN A 764 -8.82 -23.02 -35.11
C GLN A 764 -9.44 -24.16 -35.95
N PRO A 765 -9.51 -25.43 -35.50
CA PRO A 765 -10.09 -26.50 -36.31
C PRO A 765 -11.55 -26.25 -36.69
N LEU A 766 -12.35 -25.71 -35.76
CA LEU A 766 -13.75 -25.38 -35.99
C LEU A 766 -13.89 -24.21 -36.98
N TYR A 767 -13.09 -23.15 -36.80
CA TYR A 767 -13.08 -22.02 -37.73
C TYR A 767 -12.67 -22.42 -39.15
N LEU A 768 -11.63 -23.25 -39.32
CA LEU A 768 -11.16 -23.68 -40.64
C LEU A 768 -12.19 -24.51 -41.40
N ASN A 769 -12.93 -25.37 -40.68
CA ASN A 769 -14.01 -26.15 -41.25
C ASN A 769 -15.20 -25.27 -41.66
N LEU A 770 -15.60 -24.31 -40.82
CA LEU A 770 -16.64 -23.33 -41.15
C LEU A 770 -16.24 -22.47 -42.36
N HIS A 771 -15.01 -21.96 -42.38
CA HIS A 771 -14.46 -21.15 -43.48
C HIS A 771 -14.50 -21.90 -44.80
N ALA A 772 -14.02 -23.14 -44.85
CA ALA A 772 -13.99 -23.95 -46.07
C ALA A 772 -15.41 -24.20 -46.61
N TYR A 773 -16.36 -24.52 -45.72
CA TYR A 773 -17.76 -24.74 -46.08
C TYR A 773 -18.40 -23.46 -46.65
N VAL A 774 -18.24 -22.33 -45.98
CA VAL A 774 -18.76 -21.03 -46.44
C VAL A 774 -18.12 -20.62 -47.77
N ARG A 775 -16.80 -20.80 -47.92
CA ARG A 775 -16.08 -20.50 -49.17
C ARG A 775 -16.66 -21.28 -50.36
N ARG A 776 -17.02 -22.55 -50.16
CA ARG A 776 -17.67 -23.36 -51.22
C ARG A 776 -19.03 -22.79 -51.60
N ALA A 777 -19.85 -22.40 -50.62
CA ALA A 777 -21.16 -21.82 -50.90
C ALA A 777 -21.05 -20.48 -51.65
N LEU A 778 -20.11 -19.62 -51.25
CA LEU A 778 -19.80 -18.38 -51.96
C LEU A 778 -19.29 -18.65 -53.38
N TYR A 779 -18.47 -19.69 -53.57
CA TYR A 779 -18.04 -20.13 -54.91
C TYR A 779 -19.23 -20.53 -55.79
N LYS A 780 -20.21 -21.27 -55.24
CA LYS A 780 -21.43 -21.64 -55.98
C LYS A 780 -22.24 -20.41 -56.39
N LYS A 781 -22.27 -19.36 -55.56
CA LYS A 781 -23.04 -18.14 -55.81
C LYS A 781 -22.35 -17.16 -56.75
N TYR A 782 -21.06 -16.86 -56.52
CA TYR A 782 -20.31 -15.80 -57.22
C TYR A 782 -19.37 -16.33 -58.30
N GLY A 783 -19.11 -17.64 -58.35
CA GLY A 783 -18.29 -18.27 -59.40
C GLY A 783 -16.77 -18.15 -59.22
N ALA A 784 -16.05 -18.87 -60.07
CA ALA A 784 -14.60 -19.07 -59.96
C ALA A 784 -13.76 -17.80 -60.20
N GLN A 785 -14.29 -16.82 -60.94
CA GLN A 785 -13.62 -15.52 -61.12
C GLN A 785 -13.55 -14.69 -59.84
N HIS A 786 -14.47 -14.91 -58.90
CA HIS A 786 -14.62 -14.09 -57.69
C HIS A 786 -14.27 -14.82 -56.40
N VAL A 787 -14.19 -16.15 -56.40
CA VAL A 787 -13.84 -16.98 -55.23
C VAL A 787 -12.92 -18.12 -55.65
N ASN A 788 -11.80 -18.31 -54.95
CA ASN A 788 -10.92 -19.47 -55.12
C ASN A 788 -11.13 -20.47 -53.98
N LEU A 789 -11.45 -21.73 -54.31
CA LEU A 789 -11.69 -22.81 -53.35
C LEU A 789 -10.47 -23.19 -52.49
N LYS A 790 -9.27 -22.74 -52.84
CA LYS A 790 -8.02 -22.94 -52.08
C LYS A 790 -7.42 -21.63 -51.57
N GLY A 791 -8.07 -20.50 -51.84
CA GLY A 791 -7.61 -19.16 -51.50
C GLY A 791 -8.43 -18.49 -50.38
N PRO A 792 -8.08 -17.26 -49.99
CA PRO A 792 -8.85 -16.49 -49.02
C PRO A 792 -10.21 -16.04 -49.58
N ILE A 793 -11.18 -15.77 -48.70
CA ILE A 793 -12.51 -15.23 -49.09
C ILE A 793 -12.42 -13.70 -49.26
N PRO A 794 -13.00 -13.10 -50.31
CA PRO A 794 -13.10 -11.64 -50.42
C PRO A 794 -13.93 -11.03 -49.28
N ALA A 795 -13.37 -10.06 -48.57
CA ALA A 795 -13.90 -9.55 -47.30
C ALA A 795 -15.27 -8.83 -47.34
N HIS A 796 -15.86 -8.64 -48.52
CA HIS A 796 -17.14 -7.93 -48.73
C HIS A 796 -18.33 -8.89 -48.97
N LEU A 797 -18.10 -10.20 -49.03
CA LEU A 797 -19.13 -11.19 -49.38
C LEU A 797 -19.79 -11.87 -48.17
N LEU A 798 -19.48 -11.42 -46.96
CA LEU A 798 -19.79 -12.13 -45.72
C LEU A 798 -20.92 -11.49 -44.91
N GLY A 799 -21.83 -10.77 -45.57
CA GLY A 799 -23.05 -10.27 -44.93
C GLY A 799 -22.87 -9.11 -43.95
N ASN A 800 -21.64 -8.61 -43.79
CA ASN A 800 -21.29 -7.58 -42.81
C ASN A 800 -20.14 -6.70 -43.34
N MET A 801 -20.16 -5.40 -43.02
CA MET A 801 -19.16 -4.40 -43.47
C MET A 801 -17.70 -4.78 -43.16
N TRP A 802 -17.47 -5.51 -42.07
CA TRP A 802 -16.15 -5.94 -41.60
C TRP A 802 -15.92 -7.44 -41.71
N ALA A 803 -16.91 -8.22 -42.15
CA ALA A 803 -16.90 -9.68 -42.08
C ALA A 803 -16.56 -10.21 -40.67
N GLN A 804 -17.02 -9.51 -39.64
CA GLN A 804 -16.84 -9.94 -38.24
C GLN A 804 -17.90 -10.98 -37.80
N SER A 805 -19.05 -10.97 -38.46
CA SER A 805 -20.15 -11.91 -38.28
C SER A 805 -20.71 -12.23 -39.66
N TRP A 806 -21.05 -13.48 -39.89
CA TRP A 806 -21.46 -14.05 -41.18
C TRP A 806 -22.91 -14.54 -41.15
N SER A 807 -23.68 -14.24 -40.09
CA SER A 807 -25.07 -14.69 -39.91
C SER A 807 -25.98 -14.25 -41.09
N ASN A 808 -25.76 -13.05 -41.63
CA ASN A 808 -26.54 -12.48 -42.72
C ASN A 808 -26.43 -13.22 -44.07
N ILE A 809 -25.50 -14.17 -44.22
CA ILE A 809 -25.42 -15.05 -45.40
C ILE A 809 -25.94 -16.47 -45.14
N PHE A 810 -26.67 -16.68 -44.03
CA PHE A 810 -27.24 -17.98 -43.68
C PHE A 810 -28.12 -18.58 -44.79
N ASP A 811 -28.84 -17.75 -45.54
CA ASP A 811 -29.59 -18.15 -46.73
C ASP A 811 -28.74 -18.84 -47.81
N LEU A 812 -27.46 -18.48 -47.94
CA LEU A 812 -26.53 -19.07 -48.89
C LEU A 812 -25.88 -20.36 -48.39
N VAL A 813 -25.83 -20.54 -47.07
CA VAL A 813 -25.02 -21.59 -46.42
C VAL A 813 -25.84 -22.51 -45.52
N ILE A 814 -27.17 -22.49 -45.66
CA ILE A 814 -28.06 -23.34 -44.88
C ILE A 814 -27.76 -24.84 -45.15
N PRO A 815 -27.40 -25.62 -44.11
CA PRO A 815 -27.10 -27.04 -44.25
C PRO A 815 -28.26 -27.86 -44.83
N PHE A 816 -29.46 -27.66 -44.29
CA PHE A 816 -30.67 -28.39 -44.65
C PHE A 816 -31.80 -27.39 -44.99
N PRO A 817 -31.97 -27.02 -46.28
CA PRO A 817 -32.93 -25.99 -46.69
C PRO A 817 -34.40 -26.31 -46.37
N ASP A 818 -34.75 -27.60 -46.28
CA ASP A 818 -36.11 -28.09 -46.05
C ASP A 818 -36.45 -28.22 -44.55
N ALA A 819 -35.48 -28.04 -43.65
CA ALA A 819 -35.67 -28.03 -42.20
C ALA A 819 -35.96 -26.61 -41.67
N THR A 820 -36.57 -26.50 -40.48
CA THR A 820 -37.04 -25.21 -39.93
C THR A 820 -35.88 -24.22 -39.73
N LYS A 821 -36.16 -22.96 -40.04
CA LYS A 821 -35.26 -21.83 -39.82
C LYS A 821 -35.55 -21.19 -38.46
N VAL A 822 -34.52 -20.94 -37.68
CA VAL A 822 -34.65 -20.20 -36.41
C VAL A 822 -34.53 -18.71 -36.71
N ASP A 823 -35.60 -18.08 -37.19
CA ASP A 823 -35.72 -16.63 -37.34
C ASP A 823 -37.05 -16.14 -36.77
N ALA A 824 -36.97 -15.42 -35.66
CA ALA A 824 -38.14 -14.86 -34.98
C ALA A 824 -38.66 -13.56 -35.64
N THR A 825 -37.92 -12.95 -36.55
CA THR A 825 -38.23 -11.61 -37.11
C THR A 825 -39.61 -11.54 -37.77
N PRO A 826 -40.04 -12.51 -38.62
CA PRO A 826 -41.38 -12.47 -39.21
C PRO A 826 -42.48 -12.56 -38.15
N ALA A 827 -42.28 -13.38 -37.11
CA ALA A 827 -43.22 -13.54 -36.01
C ALA A 827 -43.31 -12.25 -35.16
N MET A 828 -42.17 -11.64 -34.83
CA MET A 828 -42.10 -10.37 -34.11
C MET A 828 -42.87 -9.27 -34.84
N LYS A 829 -42.64 -9.13 -36.15
CA LYS A 829 -43.35 -8.14 -36.99
C LYS A 829 -44.84 -8.43 -37.10
N LYS A 830 -45.23 -9.69 -37.34
CA LYS A 830 -46.64 -10.12 -37.42
C LYS A 830 -47.41 -9.88 -36.11
N GLN A 831 -46.74 -10.02 -34.97
CA GLN A 831 -47.32 -9.83 -33.63
C GLN A 831 -47.22 -8.37 -33.13
N GLY A 832 -46.70 -7.44 -33.93
CA GLY A 832 -46.60 -6.03 -33.54
C GLY A 832 -45.63 -5.77 -32.39
N TRP A 833 -44.49 -6.48 -32.34
CA TRP A 833 -43.43 -6.18 -31.38
C TRP A 833 -42.87 -4.77 -31.57
N THR A 834 -42.43 -4.16 -30.46
CA THR A 834 -41.82 -2.83 -30.42
C THR A 834 -40.47 -2.92 -29.70
N ALA A 835 -39.61 -1.90 -29.87
CA ALA A 835 -38.37 -1.81 -29.12
C ALA A 835 -38.62 -1.95 -27.60
N LYS A 836 -39.57 -1.18 -27.06
CA LYS A 836 -39.96 -1.27 -25.64
C LYS A 836 -40.32 -2.71 -25.21
N ARG A 837 -41.10 -3.43 -26.01
CA ARG A 837 -41.45 -4.84 -25.70
C ARG A 837 -40.21 -5.73 -25.65
N MET A 838 -39.24 -5.53 -26.54
CA MET A 838 -37.98 -6.31 -26.54
C MET A 838 -37.21 -6.13 -25.22
N PHE A 839 -37.11 -4.89 -24.72
CA PHE A 839 -36.50 -4.60 -23.42
C PHE A 839 -37.33 -5.18 -22.25
N GLU A 840 -38.66 -5.10 -22.30
CA GLU A 840 -39.54 -5.68 -21.26
C GLU A 840 -39.42 -7.21 -21.19
N GLU A 841 -39.26 -7.90 -22.32
CA GLU A 841 -38.99 -9.34 -22.36
C GLU A 841 -37.61 -9.66 -21.76
N SER A 842 -36.61 -8.83 -22.03
CA SER A 842 -35.29 -9.01 -21.45
C SER A 842 -35.29 -8.79 -19.94
N ASP A 843 -35.96 -7.75 -19.43
CA ASP A 843 -36.16 -7.56 -17.98
C ASP A 843 -36.89 -8.75 -17.34
N ARG A 844 -37.89 -9.32 -18.04
CA ARG A 844 -38.54 -10.58 -17.61
C ARG A 844 -37.56 -11.74 -17.55
N PHE A 845 -36.64 -11.87 -18.51
CA PHE A 845 -35.61 -12.90 -18.49
C PHE A 845 -34.72 -12.78 -17.23
N PHE A 846 -34.13 -11.62 -16.98
CA PHE A 846 -33.26 -11.40 -15.81
C PHE A 846 -34.02 -11.61 -14.48
N THR A 847 -35.23 -11.05 -14.35
CA THR A 847 -36.05 -11.22 -13.15
C THR A 847 -36.51 -12.67 -12.95
N SER A 848 -36.70 -13.45 -14.03
CA SER A 848 -36.97 -14.89 -13.95
C SER A 848 -35.84 -15.65 -13.26
N LEU A 849 -34.59 -15.22 -13.41
CA LEU A 849 -33.42 -15.78 -12.71
C LEU A 849 -33.34 -15.33 -11.25
N GLY A 850 -34.16 -14.36 -10.82
CA GLY A 850 -34.09 -13.76 -9.49
C GLY A 850 -33.08 -12.62 -9.39
N LEU A 851 -32.67 -12.07 -10.54
CA LEU A 851 -31.84 -10.88 -10.61
C LEU A 851 -32.69 -9.60 -10.45
N ILE A 852 -32.01 -8.46 -10.34
CA ILE A 852 -32.62 -7.17 -9.96
C ILE A 852 -33.40 -6.60 -11.16
N PRO A 853 -34.69 -6.25 -11.03
CA PRO A 853 -35.44 -5.61 -12.11
C PRO A 853 -34.86 -4.24 -12.48
N MET A 854 -35.02 -3.83 -13.73
CA MET A 854 -34.60 -2.50 -14.17
C MET A 854 -35.34 -1.38 -13.41
N PRO A 855 -34.64 -0.36 -12.88
CA PRO A 855 -35.27 0.72 -12.12
C PRO A 855 -36.14 1.61 -13.01
N GLN A 856 -37.09 2.34 -12.43
CA GLN A 856 -37.97 3.24 -13.20
C GLN A 856 -37.18 4.30 -13.99
N GLU A 857 -36.11 4.83 -13.41
CA GLU A 857 -35.24 5.82 -14.04
C GLU A 857 -34.58 5.30 -15.34
N PHE A 858 -34.29 4.00 -15.42
CA PHE A 858 -33.78 3.37 -16.65
C PHE A 858 -34.79 3.51 -17.80
N TRP A 859 -36.06 3.22 -17.54
CA TRP A 859 -37.14 3.30 -18.55
C TRP A 859 -37.42 4.73 -18.96
N ASP A 860 -37.35 5.67 -18.02
CA ASP A 860 -37.67 7.08 -18.26
C ASP A 860 -36.58 7.81 -19.05
N LYS A 861 -35.30 7.38 -18.92
CA LYS A 861 -34.14 8.12 -19.45
C LYS A 861 -33.36 7.42 -20.56
N SER A 862 -33.54 6.13 -20.80
CA SER A 862 -32.84 5.40 -21.86
C SER A 862 -33.29 5.83 -23.26
N MET A 863 -32.37 5.77 -24.23
CA MET A 863 -32.68 5.96 -25.65
C MET A 863 -32.72 4.60 -26.32
N ILE A 864 -33.90 3.97 -26.32
CA ILE A 864 -34.12 2.61 -26.86
C ILE A 864 -34.58 2.57 -28.32
N GLU A 865 -34.75 3.74 -28.95
CA GLU A 865 -35.08 3.86 -30.36
C GLU A 865 -34.41 5.12 -30.95
N LYS A 866 -34.22 5.15 -32.26
CA LYS A 866 -33.63 6.32 -32.93
C LYS A 866 -34.63 7.49 -32.90
N PRO A 867 -34.26 8.68 -32.40
CA PRO A 867 -35.13 9.84 -32.42
C PRO A 867 -35.56 10.23 -33.84
N SER A 868 -36.83 10.59 -34.02
CA SER A 868 -37.40 11.05 -35.29
C SER A 868 -37.45 12.58 -35.43
N ASP A 869 -36.89 13.31 -34.45
CA ASP A 869 -36.92 14.77 -34.35
C ASP A 869 -35.75 15.47 -35.08
N GLY A 870 -34.97 14.73 -35.86
CA GLY A 870 -33.89 15.26 -36.69
C GLY A 870 -32.54 15.38 -35.98
N ARG A 871 -32.41 14.98 -34.72
CA ARG A 871 -31.11 14.94 -34.03
C ARG A 871 -30.19 13.85 -34.59
N GLU A 872 -28.90 14.16 -34.66
CA GLU A 872 -27.85 13.17 -34.93
C GLU A 872 -27.41 12.52 -33.61
N VAL A 873 -27.25 11.21 -33.61
CA VAL A 873 -26.93 10.40 -32.43
C VAL A 873 -25.91 9.31 -32.78
N VAL A 874 -25.16 8.85 -31.79
CA VAL A 874 -24.31 7.67 -31.94
C VAL A 874 -25.20 6.42 -31.80
N CYS A 875 -25.51 5.73 -32.91
CA CYS A 875 -26.45 4.61 -32.90
C CYS A 875 -25.89 3.29 -32.34
N HIS A 876 -24.57 3.11 -32.29
CA HIS A 876 -23.95 1.90 -31.74
C HIS A 876 -24.47 1.64 -30.32
N ALA A 877 -24.97 0.43 -30.04
CA ALA A 877 -25.50 0.05 -28.74
C ALA A 877 -24.46 0.23 -27.61
N SER A 878 -24.90 0.75 -26.47
CA SER A 878 -24.08 0.83 -25.26
C SER A 878 -24.91 1.03 -23.99
N ALA A 879 -24.41 0.47 -22.88
CA ALA A 879 -24.93 0.64 -21.53
C ALA A 879 -24.07 1.60 -20.68
N TRP A 880 -24.70 2.36 -19.81
CA TRP A 880 -24.09 3.47 -19.06
C TRP A 880 -24.43 3.42 -17.57
N ASP A 881 -23.39 3.42 -16.71
CA ASP A 881 -23.47 3.70 -15.28
C ASP A 881 -23.17 5.19 -15.03
N PHE A 882 -24.10 5.89 -14.37
CA PHE A 882 -23.95 7.31 -14.03
C PHE A 882 -23.29 7.53 -12.67
N TYR A 883 -22.76 6.48 -12.04
CA TYR A 883 -21.96 6.47 -10.81
C TYR A 883 -22.65 7.00 -9.55
N ASN A 884 -23.96 7.27 -9.62
CA ASN A 884 -24.77 7.75 -8.50
C ASN A 884 -25.60 6.63 -7.81
N ARG A 885 -25.37 5.37 -8.20
CA ARG A 885 -26.02 4.15 -7.69
C ARG A 885 -27.50 4.00 -8.02
N LYS A 886 -28.06 4.86 -8.88
CA LYS A 886 -29.50 4.93 -9.17
C LYS A 886 -29.80 4.96 -10.67
N ASP A 887 -29.02 5.76 -11.40
CA ASP A 887 -29.25 6.07 -12.80
C ASP A 887 -28.38 5.18 -13.69
N PHE A 888 -29.04 4.35 -14.47
CA PHE A 888 -28.42 3.42 -15.41
C PHE A 888 -29.23 3.49 -16.70
N ARG A 889 -28.57 3.57 -17.86
CA ARG A 889 -29.25 3.79 -19.15
C ARG A 889 -28.67 2.92 -20.26
N ILE A 890 -29.48 2.65 -21.28
CA ILE A 890 -29.04 2.08 -22.56
C ILE A 890 -29.30 3.07 -23.69
N LYS A 891 -28.35 3.15 -24.62
CA LYS A 891 -28.45 3.93 -25.86
C LYS A 891 -28.31 3.00 -27.07
N GLN A 892 -29.44 2.65 -27.69
CA GLN A 892 -29.51 1.76 -28.85
C GLN A 892 -30.57 2.25 -29.85
N CYS A 893 -30.22 2.28 -31.14
CA CYS A 893 -31.18 2.56 -32.23
C CYS A 893 -31.93 1.27 -32.62
N THR A 894 -32.76 0.73 -31.71
CA THR A 894 -33.31 -0.62 -31.84
C THR A 894 -34.26 -0.79 -33.04
N VAL A 895 -34.08 -1.86 -33.78
CA VAL A 895 -34.94 -2.32 -34.89
C VAL A 895 -35.63 -3.63 -34.49
N VAL A 896 -36.89 -3.81 -34.90
CA VAL A 896 -37.67 -5.02 -34.55
C VAL A 896 -37.24 -6.19 -35.43
N ASN A 897 -36.22 -6.92 -34.98
CA ASN A 897 -35.72 -8.17 -35.54
C ASN A 897 -35.08 -9.05 -34.45
N MET A 898 -34.69 -10.28 -34.80
CA MET A 898 -34.07 -11.22 -33.86
C MET A 898 -32.66 -10.79 -33.40
N ASP A 899 -31.85 -10.18 -34.27
CA ASP A 899 -30.48 -9.75 -33.94
C ASP A 899 -30.48 -8.64 -32.87
N ASP A 900 -31.38 -7.68 -32.98
CA ASP A 900 -31.54 -6.61 -31.99
C ASP A 900 -32.19 -7.13 -30.71
N LEU A 901 -33.02 -8.18 -30.76
CA LEU A 901 -33.54 -8.83 -29.55
C LEU A 901 -32.39 -9.45 -28.75
N ILE A 902 -31.42 -10.06 -29.43
CA ILE A 902 -30.19 -10.58 -28.82
C ILE A 902 -29.35 -9.43 -28.25
N THR A 903 -29.16 -8.37 -29.03
CA THR A 903 -28.40 -7.18 -28.60
C THR A 903 -29.01 -6.52 -27.37
N VAL A 904 -30.34 -6.43 -27.28
CA VAL A 904 -31.04 -5.92 -26.10
C VAL A 904 -30.68 -6.73 -24.84
N HIS A 905 -30.62 -8.06 -24.92
CA HIS A 905 -30.20 -8.90 -23.80
C HIS A 905 -28.73 -8.70 -23.43
N HIS A 906 -27.86 -8.50 -24.42
CA HIS A 906 -26.46 -8.17 -24.20
C HIS A 906 -26.32 -6.88 -23.39
N GLU A 907 -26.94 -5.78 -23.85
CA GLU A 907 -26.86 -4.48 -23.19
C GLU A 907 -27.50 -4.47 -21.81
N MET A 908 -28.63 -5.17 -21.64
CA MET A 908 -29.26 -5.33 -20.32
C MET A 908 -28.40 -6.16 -19.35
N GLY A 909 -27.55 -7.05 -19.86
CA GLY A 909 -26.55 -7.74 -19.05
C GLY A 909 -25.51 -6.80 -18.44
N HIS A 910 -25.08 -5.76 -19.18
CA HIS A 910 -24.22 -4.72 -18.62
C HIS A 910 -24.91 -3.98 -17.49
N VAL A 911 -26.16 -3.55 -17.70
CA VAL A 911 -26.94 -2.86 -16.66
C VAL A 911 -27.16 -3.75 -15.44
N GLN A 912 -27.39 -5.05 -15.66
CA GLN A 912 -27.50 -6.01 -14.57
C GLN A 912 -26.22 -6.10 -13.74
N TYR A 913 -25.05 -6.02 -14.38
CA TYR A 913 -23.76 -5.94 -13.67
C TYR A 913 -23.68 -4.64 -12.85
N PHE A 914 -24.06 -3.50 -13.43
CA PHE A 914 -24.08 -2.20 -12.75
C PHE A 914 -24.90 -2.25 -11.47
N LEU A 915 -26.11 -2.83 -11.55
CA LEU A 915 -27.02 -2.98 -10.42
C LEU A 915 -26.45 -3.86 -9.30
N GLN A 916 -25.62 -4.85 -9.63
CA GLN A 916 -25.07 -5.80 -8.65
C GLN A 916 -23.89 -5.20 -7.87
N TYR A 917 -23.00 -4.43 -8.52
CA TYR A 917 -21.83 -3.84 -7.85
C TYR A 917 -22.04 -2.39 -7.37
N LYS A 918 -23.22 -1.79 -7.55
CA LYS A 918 -23.47 -0.37 -7.26
C LYS A 918 -23.09 0.08 -5.83
N ASP A 919 -23.03 -0.85 -4.88
CA ASP A 919 -22.68 -0.56 -3.47
C ASP A 919 -21.18 -0.72 -3.18
N GLN A 920 -20.38 -1.18 -4.16
CA GLN A 920 -18.92 -1.16 -4.09
C GLN A 920 -18.39 0.29 -4.16
N PRO A 921 -17.17 0.54 -3.66
CA PRO A 921 -16.42 1.76 -3.97
C PRO A 921 -16.34 1.97 -5.49
N VAL A 922 -16.36 3.21 -5.94
CA VAL A 922 -16.37 3.56 -7.38
C VAL A 922 -15.20 2.91 -8.14
N SER A 923 -14.03 2.77 -7.50
CA SER A 923 -12.85 2.10 -8.06
C SER A 923 -13.04 0.61 -8.35
N PHE A 924 -14.05 -0.03 -7.76
CA PHE A 924 -14.40 -1.43 -7.96
C PHE A 924 -15.70 -1.64 -8.76
N ARG A 925 -16.36 -0.57 -9.23
CA ARG A 925 -17.54 -0.64 -10.11
C ARG A 925 -17.14 -0.86 -11.55
N ASP A 926 -16.63 -2.05 -11.81
CA ASP A 926 -16.25 -2.56 -13.12
C ASP A 926 -16.39 -4.09 -13.09
N GLY A 927 -16.33 -4.75 -14.24
CA GLY A 927 -16.26 -6.21 -14.30
C GLY A 927 -14.96 -6.73 -13.68
N ALA A 928 -14.97 -7.98 -13.20
CA ALA A 928 -13.77 -8.63 -12.65
C ALA A 928 -12.55 -8.55 -13.59
N ASN A 929 -12.80 -8.61 -14.91
CA ASN A 929 -11.96 -8.03 -15.96
C ASN A 929 -12.88 -7.55 -17.12
N PRO A 930 -12.37 -6.83 -18.12
CA PRO A 930 -13.22 -6.32 -19.21
C PRO A 930 -13.99 -7.39 -20.00
N GLY A 931 -13.44 -8.61 -20.11
CA GLY A 931 -14.11 -9.72 -20.81
C GLY A 931 -15.30 -10.29 -20.03
N PHE A 932 -15.27 -10.27 -18.70
CA PHE A 932 -16.43 -10.65 -17.87
C PHE A 932 -17.62 -9.75 -18.15
N HIS A 933 -17.38 -8.45 -18.29
CA HIS A 933 -18.46 -7.49 -18.46
C HIS A 933 -19.26 -7.75 -19.74
N GLU A 934 -18.56 -8.08 -20.82
CA GLU A 934 -19.12 -8.45 -22.13
C GLU A 934 -19.76 -9.86 -22.12
N ALA A 935 -19.21 -10.80 -21.35
CA ALA A 935 -19.70 -12.19 -21.32
C ALA A 935 -21.07 -12.32 -20.66
N VAL A 936 -21.35 -11.52 -19.63
CA VAL A 936 -22.60 -11.64 -18.86
C VAL A 936 -23.84 -11.40 -19.72
N GLY A 937 -23.79 -10.39 -20.59
CA GLY A 937 -24.87 -10.13 -21.54
C GLY A 937 -25.02 -11.27 -22.56
N ASP A 938 -23.90 -11.76 -23.09
CA ASP A 938 -23.90 -12.81 -24.11
C ASP A 938 -24.38 -14.18 -23.59
N VAL A 939 -24.15 -14.52 -22.32
CA VAL A 939 -24.66 -15.75 -21.72
C VAL A 939 -26.19 -15.82 -21.76
N MET A 940 -26.85 -14.68 -21.57
CA MET A 940 -28.31 -14.59 -21.62
C MET A 940 -28.80 -14.77 -23.05
N ALA A 941 -28.13 -14.10 -23.99
CA ALA A 941 -28.40 -14.23 -25.42
C ALA A 941 -28.35 -15.69 -25.90
N LEU A 942 -27.41 -16.51 -25.42
CA LEU A 942 -27.33 -17.94 -25.77
C LEU A 942 -28.58 -18.74 -25.40
N SER A 943 -29.21 -18.45 -24.26
CA SER A 943 -30.46 -19.11 -23.85
C SER A 943 -31.66 -18.59 -24.63
N VAL A 944 -31.70 -17.27 -24.85
CA VAL A 944 -32.79 -16.59 -25.55
C VAL A 944 -32.87 -16.99 -27.03
N SER A 945 -31.73 -17.27 -27.66
CA SER A 945 -31.69 -17.71 -29.06
C SER A 945 -32.15 -19.16 -29.28
N THR A 946 -32.35 -19.94 -28.22
CA THR A 946 -32.75 -21.34 -28.37
C THR A 946 -34.18 -21.46 -28.94
N PRO A 947 -34.46 -22.46 -29.81
CA PRO A 947 -35.81 -22.74 -30.28
C PRO A 947 -36.81 -22.94 -29.14
N LYS A 948 -36.38 -23.58 -28.04
CA LYS A 948 -37.17 -23.78 -26.83
C LYS A 948 -37.61 -22.47 -26.20
N HIS A 949 -36.69 -21.52 -26.04
CA HIS A 949 -37.02 -20.22 -25.48
C HIS A 949 -37.93 -19.41 -26.41
N LEU A 950 -37.58 -19.32 -27.70
CA LEU A 950 -38.38 -18.60 -28.70
C LEU A 950 -39.82 -19.14 -28.79
N HIS A 951 -40.00 -20.45 -28.65
CA HIS A 951 -41.34 -21.05 -28.56
C HIS A 951 -42.08 -20.61 -27.29
N SER A 952 -41.41 -20.59 -26.14
CA SER A 952 -42.02 -20.18 -24.86
C SER A 952 -42.53 -18.73 -24.85
N ILE A 953 -41.93 -17.85 -25.66
CA ILE A 953 -42.34 -16.45 -25.84
C ILE A 953 -43.21 -16.24 -27.10
N ASN A 954 -43.74 -17.32 -27.68
CA ASN A 954 -44.60 -17.35 -28.87
C ASN A 954 -43.95 -16.79 -30.17
N LEU A 955 -42.63 -16.77 -30.28
CA LEU A 955 -41.92 -16.37 -31.50
C LEU A 955 -41.62 -17.53 -32.45
N LEU A 956 -41.84 -18.78 -31.99
CA LEU A 956 -41.74 -20.00 -32.80
C LEU A 956 -43.00 -20.86 -32.59
N GLU A 957 -43.66 -21.30 -33.67
CA GLU A 957 -44.93 -22.06 -33.58
C GLU A 957 -44.73 -23.51 -33.10
N GLU A 958 -43.71 -24.22 -33.59
CA GLU A 958 -43.37 -25.58 -33.18
C GLU A 958 -41.85 -25.72 -32.96
N VAL A 959 -41.45 -26.48 -31.94
CA VAL A 959 -40.06 -26.88 -31.72
C VAL A 959 -39.85 -28.24 -32.39
N MET A 960 -39.11 -28.26 -33.51
CA MET A 960 -38.70 -29.53 -34.13
C MET A 960 -37.36 -29.98 -33.54
N GLU A 961 -37.41 -30.98 -32.67
CA GLU A 961 -36.20 -31.63 -32.12
C GLU A 961 -35.70 -32.70 -33.11
N ASN A 962 -34.98 -32.29 -34.15
CA ASN A 962 -34.32 -33.20 -35.09
C ASN A 962 -32.92 -32.72 -35.48
N GLU A 963 -32.07 -33.66 -35.88
CA GLU A 963 -30.65 -33.41 -36.19
C GLU A 963 -30.47 -32.32 -37.25
N GLU A 964 -31.33 -32.28 -38.28
CA GLU A 964 -31.25 -31.29 -39.35
C GLU A 964 -31.51 -29.86 -38.85
N SER A 965 -32.49 -29.68 -37.97
CA SER A 965 -32.83 -28.38 -37.36
C SER A 965 -31.76 -27.94 -36.37
N ASP A 966 -31.19 -28.88 -35.59
CA ASP A 966 -30.09 -28.60 -34.65
C ASP A 966 -28.83 -28.13 -35.40
N ILE A 967 -28.48 -28.78 -36.52
CA ILE A 967 -27.35 -28.36 -37.36
C ILE A 967 -27.60 -27.00 -38.01
N ASN A 968 -28.82 -26.71 -38.47
CA ASN A 968 -29.19 -25.39 -38.97
C ASN A 968 -29.05 -24.32 -37.88
N TYR A 969 -29.54 -24.58 -36.67
CA TYR A 969 -29.39 -23.68 -35.51
C TYR A 969 -27.91 -23.45 -35.18
N LEU A 970 -27.14 -24.52 -34.97
CA LEU A 970 -25.72 -24.43 -34.65
C LEU A 970 -24.94 -23.69 -35.73
N MET A 971 -25.24 -23.91 -37.02
CA MET A 971 -24.64 -23.16 -38.12
C MET A 971 -24.94 -21.66 -38.00
N SER A 972 -26.19 -21.29 -37.71
CA SER A 972 -26.57 -19.87 -37.54
C SER A 972 -25.77 -19.19 -36.40
N ILE A 973 -25.59 -19.88 -35.27
CA ILE A 973 -24.81 -19.37 -34.14
C ILE A 973 -23.30 -19.37 -34.48
N ALA A 974 -22.79 -20.37 -35.20
CA ALA A 974 -21.37 -20.46 -35.56
C ALA A 974 -20.95 -19.35 -36.52
N LEU A 975 -21.82 -19.00 -37.47
CA LEU A 975 -21.60 -17.88 -38.39
C LEU A 975 -21.46 -16.54 -37.65
N ASP A 976 -22.02 -16.40 -36.45
CA ASP A 976 -21.80 -15.22 -35.62
C ASP A 976 -20.61 -15.43 -34.68
N LYS A 977 -20.70 -16.40 -33.76
CA LYS A 977 -19.76 -16.59 -32.66
C LYS A 977 -18.38 -17.12 -33.09
N ILE A 978 -18.33 -18.12 -33.99
CA ILE A 978 -17.06 -18.71 -34.43
C ILE A 978 -16.36 -17.83 -35.45
N ALA A 979 -17.12 -17.24 -36.38
CA ALA A 979 -16.57 -16.31 -37.37
C ALA A 979 -15.93 -15.07 -36.75
N PHE A 980 -16.46 -14.62 -35.61
CA PHE A 980 -15.97 -13.46 -34.87
C PHE A 980 -14.61 -13.68 -34.21
N LEU A 981 -14.34 -14.86 -33.64
CA LEU A 981 -13.13 -15.13 -32.84
C LEU A 981 -11.81 -14.67 -33.51
N PRO A 982 -11.48 -15.06 -34.76
CA PRO A 982 -10.26 -14.58 -35.40
C PRO A 982 -10.26 -13.06 -35.64
N PHE A 983 -11.42 -12.44 -35.87
CA PHE A 983 -11.53 -10.98 -35.98
C PHE A 983 -11.29 -10.29 -34.63
N GLY A 984 -11.94 -10.78 -33.57
CA GLY A 984 -11.78 -10.32 -32.21
C GLY A 984 -10.33 -10.37 -31.74
N TYR A 985 -9.66 -11.47 -32.06
CA TYR A 985 -8.25 -11.68 -31.73
C TYR A 985 -7.31 -10.75 -32.52
N LEU A 986 -7.49 -10.64 -33.84
CA LEU A 986 -6.55 -9.89 -34.68
C LEU A 986 -6.61 -8.36 -34.45
N MET A 987 -7.77 -7.83 -34.05
CA MET A 987 -7.97 -6.39 -33.85
C MET A 987 -6.97 -5.81 -32.84
N ASP A 988 -6.85 -6.43 -31.68
CA ASP A 988 -5.92 -5.98 -30.66
C ASP A 988 -4.49 -6.49 -30.87
N GLN A 989 -4.30 -7.64 -31.54
CA GLN A 989 -2.98 -8.01 -32.03
C GLN A 989 -2.39 -6.94 -32.97
N TRP A 990 -3.21 -6.33 -33.84
CA TRP A 990 -2.78 -5.20 -34.66
C TRP A 990 -2.51 -3.96 -33.80
N ARG A 991 -3.45 -3.55 -32.93
CA ARG A 991 -3.28 -2.34 -32.10
C ARG A 991 -2.11 -2.42 -31.13
N TRP A 992 -1.89 -3.56 -30.49
CA TRP A 992 -0.74 -3.76 -29.60
C TRP A 992 0.58 -3.59 -30.33
N LYS A 993 0.68 -4.16 -31.54
CA LYS A 993 1.87 -4.00 -32.39
C LYS A 993 2.03 -2.57 -32.92
N VAL A 994 0.95 -1.82 -33.08
CA VAL A 994 1.02 -0.38 -33.38
C VAL A 994 1.52 0.40 -32.17
N PHE A 995 0.99 0.13 -30.97
CA PHE A 995 1.38 0.82 -29.75
C PHE A 995 2.85 0.55 -29.36
N ASP A 996 3.32 -0.69 -29.46
CA ASP A 996 4.72 -1.03 -29.13
C ASP A 996 5.72 -0.75 -30.28
N GLY A 997 5.24 -0.29 -31.44
CA GLY A 997 6.06 0.09 -32.59
C GLY A 997 6.51 -1.06 -33.49
N ARG A 998 6.06 -2.31 -33.25
CA ARG A 998 6.28 -3.45 -34.18
C ARG A 998 5.65 -3.23 -35.56
N ILE A 999 4.55 -2.47 -35.64
CA ILE A 999 3.95 -1.98 -36.89
C ILE A 999 4.16 -0.48 -36.97
N LYS A 1000 4.91 -0.04 -37.97
CA LYS A 1000 5.16 1.38 -38.22
C LYS A 1000 4.00 2.04 -38.94
N GLU A 1001 3.92 3.36 -38.83
CA GLU A 1001 2.87 4.17 -39.44
C GLU A 1001 2.79 4.08 -40.96
N ASP A 1002 3.88 3.72 -41.64
CA ASP A 1002 3.95 3.50 -43.09
C ASP A 1002 3.61 2.06 -43.49
N GLU A 1003 3.21 1.21 -42.54
CA GLU A 1003 2.80 -0.18 -42.78
C GLU A 1003 1.47 -0.54 -42.09
N TYR A 1004 0.72 0.44 -41.59
CA TYR A 1004 -0.53 0.22 -40.88
C TYR A 1004 -1.51 -0.64 -41.66
N ASN A 1005 -1.75 -0.29 -42.93
CA ASN A 1005 -2.80 -0.94 -43.71
C ASN A 1005 -2.35 -2.28 -44.27
N LYS A 1006 -1.08 -2.40 -44.69
CA LYS A 1006 -0.42 -3.64 -45.08
C LYS A 1006 -0.49 -4.68 -43.96
N GLU A 1007 -0.04 -4.33 -42.75
CA GLU A 1007 -0.01 -5.27 -41.64
C GLU A 1007 -1.41 -5.62 -41.13
N TRP A 1008 -2.37 -4.71 -41.23
CA TRP A 1008 -3.79 -5.02 -41.02
C TRP A 1008 -4.26 -6.15 -41.95
N TRP A 1009 -3.97 -6.05 -43.25
CA TRP A 1009 -4.35 -7.09 -44.22
C TRP A 1009 -3.56 -8.39 -44.08
N ASN A 1010 -2.29 -8.33 -43.67
CA ASN A 1010 -1.52 -9.52 -43.33
C ASN A 1010 -2.16 -10.29 -42.16
N LEU A 1011 -2.63 -9.60 -41.12
CA LEU A 1011 -3.32 -10.22 -39.99
C LEU A 1011 -4.72 -10.74 -40.38
N ARG A 1012 -5.49 -10.00 -41.18
CA ARG A 1012 -6.76 -10.46 -41.76
C ARG A 1012 -6.58 -11.75 -42.57
N MET A 1013 -5.52 -11.83 -43.36
CA MET A 1013 -5.19 -13.03 -44.12
C MET A 1013 -4.71 -14.17 -43.22
N LYS A 1014 -3.83 -13.91 -42.24
CA LYS A 1014 -3.28 -14.91 -41.33
C LYS A 1014 -4.34 -15.56 -40.43
N TYR A 1015 -5.23 -14.76 -39.86
CA TYR A 1015 -6.19 -15.25 -38.85
C TYR A 1015 -7.55 -15.58 -39.44
N GLN A 1016 -8.09 -14.73 -40.32
CA GLN A 1016 -9.41 -14.97 -40.90
C GLN A 1016 -9.38 -15.65 -42.27
N GLY A 1017 -8.26 -15.62 -42.99
CA GLY A 1017 -8.23 -16.12 -44.37
C GLY A 1017 -9.09 -15.28 -45.30
N LEU A 1018 -9.05 -13.95 -45.11
CA LEU A 1018 -9.76 -12.98 -45.93
C LEU A 1018 -8.77 -12.14 -46.74
N CYS A 1019 -9.18 -11.75 -47.95
CA CYS A 1019 -8.44 -10.83 -48.81
C CYS A 1019 -9.26 -9.56 -49.09
N PRO A 1020 -8.60 -8.42 -49.34
CA PRO A 1020 -9.30 -7.22 -49.78
C PRO A 1020 -9.82 -7.45 -51.21
N PRO A 1021 -11.06 -7.03 -51.53
CA PRO A 1021 -11.60 -7.19 -52.87
C PRO A 1021 -11.12 -6.14 -53.88
N ALA A 1022 -10.50 -5.07 -53.39
CA ALA A 1022 -9.86 -4.03 -54.20
C ALA A 1022 -8.43 -3.79 -53.70
N LEU A 1023 -7.55 -3.29 -54.59
CA LEU A 1023 -6.18 -2.94 -54.23
C LEU A 1023 -6.19 -1.86 -53.13
N ARG A 1024 -5.39 -2.09 -52.08
CA ARG A 1024 -5.19 -1.14 -50.98
C ARG A 1024 -3.77 -0.60 -51.00
N SER A 1025 -3.64 0.64 -50.56
CA SER A 1025 -2.39 1.38 -50.43
C SER A 1025 -2.21 1.83 -48.97
N GLU A 1026 -1.08 2.47 -48.66
CA GLU A 1026 -0.88 3.09 -47.35
C GLU A 1026 -1.52 4.48 -47.24
N ASP A 1027 -2.10 5.03 -48.32
CA ASP A 1027 -3.02 6.17 -48.21
C ASP A 1027 -4.37 5.75 -47.61
N ASP A 1028 -4.65 4.44 -47.57
CA ASP A 1028 -5.84 3.87 -46.96
C ASP A 1028 -5.61 3.59 -45.47
N PHE A 1029 -6.68 3.60 -44.69
CA PHE A 1029 -6.65 3.24 -43.27
C PHE A 1029 -7.90 2.43 -42.92
N ASP A 1030 -7.94 1.19 -43.42
CA ASP A 1030 -9.07 0.27 -43.25
C ASP A 1030 -9.42 -0.05 -41.79
N PRO A 1031 -8.48 -0.18 -40.82
CA PRO A 1031 -8.87 -0.36 -39.42
C PRO A 1031 -9.70 0.81 -38.89
N GLY A 1032 -9.43 2.06 -39.31
CA GLY A 1032 -10.24 3.23 -38.92
C GLY A 1032 -11.70 3.18 -39.38
N ALA A 1033 -12.03 2.31 -40.34
CA ALA A 1033 -13.39 2.10 -40.79
C ALA A 1033 -14.22 1.20 -39.84
N LYS A 1034 -13.69 0.77 -38.68
CA LYS A 1034 -14.39 0.03 -37.62
C LYS A 1034 -14.46 0.86 -36.34
N PHE A 1035 -15.67 1.09 -35.80
CA PHE A 1035 -15.98 1.99 -34.67
C PHE A 1035 -14.98 1.97 -33.50
N HIS A 1036 -14.61 0.79 -33.01
CA HIS A 1036 -13.74 0.64 -31.83
C HIS A 1036 -12.32 1.20 -32.00
N ILE A 1037 -11.85 1.39 -33.24
CA ILE A 1037 -10.54 2.01 -33.53
C ILE A 1037 -10.59 3.53 -33.27
N PRO A 1038 -11.43 4.34 -33.95
CA PRO A 1038 -11.56 5.77 -33.67
C PRO A 1038 -12.15 6.08 -32.28
N ALA A 1039 -13.04 5.23 -31.75
CA ALA A 1039 -13.62 5.41 -30.41
C ALA A 1039 -12.72 4.90 -29.27
N ASN A 1040 -11.52 4.38 -29.60
CA ASN A 1040 -10.53 3.94 -28.62
C ASN A 1040 -11.05 2.90 -27.59
N VAL A 1041 -11.85 1.96 -28.04
CA VAL A 1041 -12.41 0.89 -27.19
C VAL A 1041 -11.58 -0.39 -27.36
N PRO A 1042 -10.90 -0.93 -26.33
CA PRO A 1042 -10.18 -2.21 -26.38
C PRO A 1042 -11.07 -3.35 -26.90
N TYR A 1043 -10.56 -4.23 -27.75
CA TYR A 1043 -11.37 -5.22 -28.50
C TYR A 1043 -11.21 -6.64 -27.99
N ILE A 1044 -10.08 -6.95 -27.33
CA ILE A 1044 -9.80 -8.29 -26.82
C ILE A 1044 -10.82 -8.74 -25.77
N ARG A 1045 -11.53 -7.81 -25.14
CA ARG A 1045 -12.69 -8.07 -24.28
C ARG A 1045 -13.73 -8.97 -24.94
N TYR A 1046 -13.98 -8.79 -26.23
CA TYR A 1046 -14.96 -9.59 -26.97
C TYR A 1046 -14.43 -10.99 -27.28
N PHE A 1047 -13.13 -11.14 -27.58
CA PHE A 1047 -12.53 -12.47 -27.73
C PHE A 1047 -12.61 -13.26 -26.43
N VAL A 1048 -12.22 -12.64 -25.32
CA VAL A 1048 -12.32 -13.25 -23.98
C VAL A 1048 -13.78 -13.59 -23.67
N SER A 1049 -14.71 -12.66 -23.91
CA SER A 1049 -16.14 -12.88 -23.74
C SER A 1049 -16.63 -14.11 -24.50
N PHE A 1050 -16.27 -14.24 -25.77
CA PHE A 1050 -16.72 -15.34 -26.63
C PHE A 1050 -16.15 -16.69 -26.21
N VAL A 1051 -15.09 -16.73 -25.41
CA VAL A 1051 -14.61 -17.96 -24.78
C VAL A 1051 -15.36 -18.22 -23.47
N ILE A 1052 -15.34 -17.25 -22.55
CA ILE A 1052 -15.83 -17.48 -21.18
C ILE A 1052 -17.35 -17.52 -21.08
N GLN A 1053 -18.09 -16.92 -22.01
CA GLN A 1053 -19.56 -17.01 -22.04
C GLN A 1053 -20.03 -18.46 -22.16
N PHE A 1054 -19.31 -19.33 -22.87
CA PHE A 1054 -19.66 -20.75 -22.94
C PHE A 1054 -19.30 -21.49 -21.65
N GLN A 1055 -18.22 -21.10 -20.97
CA GLN A 1055 -17.89 -21.65 -19.65
C GLN A 1055 -18.97 -21.29 -18.61
N PHE A 1056 -19.42 -20.02 -18.63
CA PHE A 1056 -20.53 -19.56 -17.80
C PHE A 1056 -21.82 -20.30 -18.17
N HIS A 1057 -22.17 -20.36 -19.44
CA HIS A 1057 -23.36 -21.04 -19.90
C HIS A 1057 -23.38 -22.50 -19.46
N GLN A 1058 -22.29 -23.25 -19.66
CA GLN A 1058 -22.17 -24.64 -19.18
C GLN A 1058 -22.42 -24.76 -17.68
N ALA A 1059 -21.73 -23.96 -16.86
CA ALA A 1059 -21.88 -24.02 -15.41
C ALA A 1059 -23.30 -23.64 -14.94
N LEU A 1060 -23.91 -22.63 -15.56
CA LEU A 1060 -25.27 -22.19 -15.26
C LEU A 1060 -26.32 -23.21 -15.72
N CYS A 1061 -26.08 -23.90 -16.84
CA CYS A 1061 -26.91 -25.01 -17.30
C CYS A 1061 -26.86 -26.21 -16.35
N ASP A 1062 -25.67 -26.55 -15.87
CA ASP A 1062 -25.49 -27.58 -14.85
C ASP A 1062 -26.23 -27.21 -13.56
N ALA A 1063 -26.14 -25.94 -13.14
CA ALA A 1063 -26.88 -25.41 -11.99
C ALA A 1063 -28.41 -25.39 -12.20
N ALA A 1064 -28.87 -25.16 -13.43
CA ALA A 1064 -30.28 -25.26 -13.82
C ALA A 1064 -30.78 -26.71 -13.92
N GLY A 1065 -29.89 -27.70 -13.77
CA GLY A 1065 -30.23 -29.11 -13.85
C GLY A 1065 -30.48 -29.62 -15.28
N HIS A 1066 -29.97 -28.90 -16.29
CA HIS A 1066 -30.12 -29.27 -17.71
C HIS A 1066 -29.61 -30.69 -17.99
N LYS A 1067 -30.23 -31.35 -18.97
CA LYS A 1067 -29.84 -32.68 -19.46
C LYS A 1067 -29.85 -32.66 -20.99
N GLY A 1068 -28.82 -33.25 -21.59
CA GLY A 1068 -28.67 -33.30 -23.05
C GLY A 1068 -27.55 -32.39 -23.56
N PRO A 1069 -27.49 -32.16 -24.89
CA PRO A 1069 -26.46 -31.31 -25.49
C PRO A 1069 -26.52 -29.88 -24.95
N LEU A 1070 -25.35 -29.26 -24.76
CA LEU A 1070 -25.26 -27.93 -24.16
C LEU A 1070 -26.02 -26.85 -24.96
N HIS A 1071 -26.02 -26.92 -26.29
CA HIS A 1071 -26.71 -25.95 -27.15
C HIS A 1071 -28.24 -25.94 -27.07
N THR A 1072 -28.83 -26.92 -26.37
CA THR A 1072 -30.28 -26.98 -26.13
C THR A 1072 -30.69 -26.41 -24.77
N CYS A 1073 -29.70 -25.97 -23.98
CA CYS A 1073 -29.95 -25.42 -22.65
C CYS A 1073 -30.62 -24.05 -22.70
N ASP A 1074 -31.65 -23.88 -21.86
CA ASP A 1074 -32.26 -22.60 -21.56
C ASP A 1074 -32.29 -22.43 -20.04
N ILE A 1075 -31.59 -21.40 -19.52
CA ILE A 1075 -31.51 -21.12 -18.08
C ILE A 1075 -32.71 -20.32 -17.55
N TYR A 1076 -33.66 -19.91 -18.40
CA TYR A 1076 -34.84 -19.15 -18.02
C TYR A 1076 -35.56 -19.78 -16.80
N GLN A 1077 -35.94 -18.93 -15.83
CA GLN A 1077 -36.53 -19.33 -14.53
C GLN A 1077 -35.63 -20.09 -13.55
N SER A 1078 -34.35 -20.35 -13.88
CA SER A 1078 -33.42 -20.97 -12.94
C SER A 1078 -32.91 -19.98 -11.89
N LYS A 1079 -33.51 -20.02 -10.69
CA LYS A 1079 -33.08 -19.18 -9.55
C LYS A 1079 -31.67 -19.50 -9.07
N GLU A 1080 -31.23 -20.75 -9.19
CA GLU A 1080 -29.88 -21.15 -8.76
C GLU A 1080 -28.82 -20.60 -9.72
N ALA A 1081 -29.07 -20.65 -11.04
CA ALA A 1081 -28.19 -20.01 -12.02
C ALA A 1081 -28.09 -18.49 -11.77
N GLY A 1082 -29.23 -17.83 -11.52
CA GLY A 1082 -29.25 -16.41 -11.17
C GLY A 1082 -28.52 -16.09 -9.88
N ARG A 1083 -28.62 -16.93 -8.84
CA ARG A 1083 -27.89 -16.74 -7.58
C ARG A 1083 -26.37 -16.81 -7.78
N ILE A 1084 -25.89 -17.84 -8.47
CA ILE A 1084 -24.45 -18.02 -8.78
C ILE A 1084 -23.92 -16.81 -9.54
N LEU A 1085 -24.62 -16.40 -10.60
CA LEU A 1085 -24.21 -15.25 -11.39
C LEU A 1085 -24.24 -13.97 -10.55
N GLY A 1086 -25.35 -13.67 -9.89
CA GLY A 1086 -25.50 -12.46 -9.07
C GLY A 1086 -24.45 -12.34 -7.98
N ASP A 1087 -24.09 -13.43 -7.31
CA ASP A 1087 -23.05 -13.43 -6.27
C ASP A 1087 -21.66 -13.11 -6.84
N ALA A 1088 -21.34 -13.60 -8.04
CA ALA A 1088 -20.10 -13.24 -8.73
C ALA A 1088 -20.08 -11.77 -9.20
N LEU A 1089 -21.20 -11.27 -9.74
CA LEU A 1089 -21.29 -9.88 -10.24
C LEU A 1089 -21.16 -8.84 -9.12
N LYS A 1090 -21.60 -9.14 -7.89
CA LYS A 1090 -21.45 -8.25 -6.72
C LYS A 1090 -19.99 -7.94 -6.37
N LEU A 1091 -19.05 -8.80 -6.75
CA LEU A 1091 -17.62 -8.57 -6.49
C LEU A 1091 -17.09 -7.37 -7.28
N GLY A 1092 -17.65 -7.09 -8.47
CA GLY A 1092 -17.09 -6.13 -9.40
C GLY A 1092 -15.59 -6.39 -9.63
N PHE A 1093 -14.77 -5.36 -9.48
CA PHE A 1093 -13.31 -5.43 -9.59
C PHE A 1093 -12.58 -5.56 -8.23
N SER A 1094 -13.29 -5.88 -7.14
CA SER A 1094 -12.70 -5.94 -5.79
C SER A 1094 -11.76 -7.14 -5.56
N LYS A 1095 -11.86 -8.17 -6.41
CA LYS A 1095 -11.06 -9.40 -6.36
C LYS A 1095 -10.39 -9.68 -7.70
N PRO A 1096 -9.27 -10.43 -7.73
CA PRO A 1096 -8.73 -10.99 -8.97
C PRO A 1096 -9.78 -11.78 -9.74
N TRP A 1097 -9.85 -11.62 -11.06
CA TRP A 1097 -10.84 -12.28 -11.90
C TRP A 1097 -10.90 -13.82 -11.78
N PRO A 1098 -9.82 -14.57 -11.45
CA PRO A 1098 -9.92 -16.01 -11.26
C PRO A 1098 -10.82 -16.40 -10.08
N GLU A 1099 -10.96 -15.54 -9.06
CA GLU A 1099 -11.91 -15.78 -7.95
C GLU A 1099 -13.36 -15.67 -8.43
N ALA A 1100 -13.67 -14.69 -9.28
CA ALA A 1100 -14.99 -14.57 -9.91
C ALA A 1100 -15.28 -15.73 -10.88
N MET A 1101 -14.26 -16.18 -11.65
CA MET A 1101 -14.36 -17.37 -12.51
C MET A 1101 -14.68 -18.63 -11.70
N GLN A 1102 -14.01 -18.80 -10.56
CA GLN A 1102 -14.19 -19.93 -9.65
C GLN A 1102 -15.60 -19.96 -9.04
N LEU A 1103 -16.18 -18.80 -8.70
CA LEU A 1103 -17.55 -18.72 -8.18
C LEU A 1103 -18.59 -19.16 -9.20
N ILE A 1104 -18.41 -18.79 -10.47
CA ILE A 1104 -19.37 -19.14 -11.53
C ILE A 1104 -19.17 -20.59 -12.00
N THR A 1105 -17.92 -20.98 -12.26
CA THR A 1105 -17.61 -22.22 -13.01
C THR A 1105 -17.02 -23.33 -12.18
N GLY A 1106 -16.69 -23.09 -10.91
CA GLY A 1106 -16.00 -24.06 -10.05
C GLY A 1106 -14.51 -24.26 -10.38
N GLN A 1107 -13.92 -23.44 -11.25
CA GLN A 1107 -12.49 -23.47 -11.60
C GLN A 1107 -11.97 -22.05 -11.94
N PRO A 1108 -10.65 -21.75 -11.87
CA PRO A 1108 -10.15 -20.37 -11.98
C PRO A 1108 -9.70 -19.91 -13.39
N ASN A 1109 -9.64 -20.81 -14.38
CA ASN A 1109 -8.98 -20.58 -15.67
C ASN A 1109 -9.96 -20.27 -16.81
N MET A 1110 -9.47 -19.59 -17.85
CA MET A 1110 -10.16 -19.51 -19.15
C MET A 1110 -9.91 -20.79 -19.96
N SER A 1111 -10.96 -21.35 -20.56
CA SER A 1111 -10.92 -22.60 -21.34
C SER A 1111 -11.88 -22.55 -22.53
N ALA A 1112 -11.41 -23.02 -23.69
CA ALA A 1112 -12.24 -23.17 -24.89
C ALA A 1112 -13.08 -24.46 -24.91
N GLU A 1113 -12.94 -25.34 -23.91
CA GLU A 1113 -13.58 -26.66 -23.89
C GLU A 1113 -15.11 -26.58 -23.93
N ALA A 1114 -15.70 -25.67 -23.15
CA ALA A 1114 -17.16 -25.48 -23.13
C ALA A 1114 -17.70 -25.04 -24.49
N LEU A 1115 -16.99 -24.14 -25.18
CA LEU A 1115 -17.32 -23.69 -26.52
C LEU A 1115 -17.21 -24.84 -27.52
N MET A 1116 -16.12 -25.61 -27.48
CA MET A 1116 -15.94 -26.77 -28.36
C MET A 1116 -17.03 -27.83 -28.12
N SER A 1117 -17.42 -28.06 -26.86
CA SER A 1117 -18.51 -28.97 -26.51
C SER A 1117 -19.88 -28.48 -27.00
N TYR A 1118 -20.11 -27.16 -27.04
CA TYR A 1118 -21.35 -26.58 -27.57
C TYR A 1118 -21.50 -26.87 -29.06
N PHE A 1119 -20.40 -26.69 -29.82
CA PHE A 1119 -20.39 -26.81 -31.29
C PHE A 1119 -20.00 -28.17 -31.85
N GLU A 1120 -19.72 -29.17 -31.00
CA GLU A 1120 -19.31 -30.49 -31.45
C GLU A 1120 -20.25 -31.09 -32.53
N PRO A 1121 -21.59 -31.11 -32.38
CA PRO A 1121 -22.44 -31.67 -33.42
C PRO A 1121 -22.24 -31.01 -34.80
N LEU A 1122 -22.03 -29.70 -34.82
CA LEU A 1122 -21.74 -28.96 -36.05
C LEU A 1122 -20.33 -29.24 -36.58
N MET A 1123 -19.34 -29.35 -35.70
CA MET A 1123 -17.96 -29.67 -36.08
C MET A 1123 -17.90 -31.02 -36.80
N THR A 1124 -18.49 -32.05 -36.20
CA THR A 1124 -18.57 -33.39 -36.79
C THR A 1124 -19.28 -33.36 -38.15
N TRP A 1125 -20.38 -32.60 -38.27
CA TRP A 1125 -21.09 -32.45 -39.53
C TRP A 1125 -20.25 -31.73 -40.60
N LEU A 1126 -19.59 -30.63 -40.25
CA LEU A 1126 -18.73 -29.85 -41.15
C LEU A 1126 -17.56 -30.68 -41.67
N GLU A 1127 -16.89 -31.45 -40.82
CA GLU A 1127 -15.79 -32.32 -41.24
C GLU A 1127 -16.23 -33.36 -42.28
N LYS A 1128 -17.41 -33.97 -42.04
CA LYS A 1128 -17.99 -34.95 -42.97
C LYS A 1128 -18.35 -34.31 -44.31
N GLU A 1129 -19.01 -33.15 -44.30
CA GLU A 1129 -19.43 -32.46 -45.52
C GLU A 1129 -18.24 -31.88 -46.30
N ASN A 1130 -17.26 -31.28 -45.62
CA ASN A 1130 -16.03 -30.79 -46.25
C ASN A 1130 -15.21 -31.93 -46.87
N LYS A 1131 -15.11 -33.08 -46.19
CA LYS A 1131 -14.42 -34.27 -46.73
C LYS A 1131 -15.14 -34.83 -47.95
N LYS A 1132 -16.47 -34.88 -47.93
CA LYS A 1132 -17.31 -35.30 -49.07
C LYS A 1132 -17.12 -34.39 -50.28
N ASN A 1133 -16.99 -33.08 -50.07
CA ASN A 1133 -16.79 -32.09 -51.13
C ASN A 1133 -15.31 -31.93 -51.57
N GLY A 1134 -14.38 -32.65 -50.93
CA GLY A 1134 -12.95 -32.58 -51.23
C GLY A 1134 -12.34 -31.21 -50.93
N GLU A 1135 -12.82 -30.54 -49.87
CA GLU A 1135 -12.35 -29.20 -49.51
C GLU A 1135 -10.91 -29.24 -48.97
N VAL A 1136 -10.18 -28.17 -49.27
CA VAL A 1136 -8.87 -27.91 -48.68
C VAL A 1136 -9.06 -26.95 -47.50
N LEU A 1137 -8.85 -27.43 -46.28
CA LEU A 1137 -8.93 -26.56 -45.10
C LEU A 1137 -7.84 -25.49 -45.13
N GLY A 1138 -8.21 -24.28 -44.71
CA GLY A 1138 -7.35 -23.11 -44.82
C GLY A 1138 -7.21 -22.61 -46.25
N TRP A 1139 -6.21 -21.77 -46.49
CA TRP A 1139 -6.01 -21.05 -47.75
C TRP A 1139 -4.53 -21.16 -48.19
N PRO A 1140 -4.07 -22.35 -48.62
CA PRO A 1140 -2.68 -22.53 -49.05
C PRO A 1140 -2.31 -21.67 -50.27
N GLU A 1141 -3.30 -21.28 -51.08
CA GLU A 1141 -3.12 -20.27 -52.15
C GLU A 1141 -3.35 -18.85 -51.60
N TYR A 1142 -2.64 -18.50 -50.52
CA TYR A 1142 -2.84 -17.26 -49.75
C TYR A 1142 -2.60 -15.99 -50.57
N SER A 1143 -1.78 -16.03 -51.62
CA SER A 1143 -1.50 -14.89 -52.49
C SER A 1143 -2.61 -14.58 -53.51
N TRP A 1144 -3.64 -15.43 -53.60
CA TRP A 1144 -4.76 -15.21 -54.51
C TRP A 1144 -5.58 -13.97 -54.09
N THR A 1145 -5.93 -13.14 -55.07
CA THR A 1145 -6.84 -11.99 -54.92
C THR A 1145 -7.75 -11.87 -56.14
N PRO A 1146 -8.97 -11.30 -56.02
CA PRO A 1146 -9.93 -11.20 -57.13
C PRO A 1146 -9.42 -10.42 -58.36
N TYR A 1147 -8.47 -9.50 -58.17
CA TYR A 1147 -7.91 -8.64 -59.22
C TYR A 1147 -6.54 -9.12 -59.76
N SER A 1148 -6.03 -10.26 -59.30
CA SER A 1148 -4.73 -10.82 -59.73
C SER A 1148 -4.66 -11.17 -61.22
N GLY A 1149 -5.81 -11.51 -61.85
CA GLY A 1149 -5.89 -11.77 -63.30
C GLY A 1149 -5.77 -10.53 -64.19
N MET A 1150 -5.98 -9.31 -63.65
CA MET A 1150 -5.83 -8.05 -64.40
C MET A 1150 -4.38 -7.55 -64.45
N GLN A 1151 -3.48 -8.12 -63.64
CA GLN A 1151 -2.07 -7.68 -63.55
C GLN A 1151 -1.18 -8.16 -64.72
N GLY A 1152 -1.69 -8.96 -65.65
CA GLY A 1152 -0.96 -9.43 -66.83
C GLY A 1152 -0.46 -8.34 -67.79
N GLN A 1153 -0.81 -7.06 -67.59
CA GLN A 1153 -0.37 -5.95 -68.43
C GLN A 1153 0.32 -4.78 -67.69
N ALA A 1154 0.44 -4.82 -66.36
CA ALA A 1154 0.98 -3.70 -65.58
C ALA A 1154 2.25 -4.03 -64.77
N GLN A 1155 2.85 -5.21 -64.96
CA GLN A 1155 4.06 -5.63 -64.26
C GLN A 1155 5.28 -5.60 -65.18
N GLN A 1156 5.53 -4.44 -65.80
CA GLN A 1156 6.77 -4.17 -66.52
C GLN A 1156 7.45 -2.87 -66.09
N VAL A 1157 7.17 -2.39 -64.87
CA VAL A 1157 7.97 -1.32 -64.24
C VAL A 1157 7.95 -1.55 -62.72
N TYR A 1158 9.15 -1.62 -62.12
CA TYR A 1158 9.47 -1.78 -60.69
C TYR A 1158 9.78 -3.18 -60.10
N SER A 1159 11.06 -3.53 -60.28
CA SER A 1159 12.00 -4.13 -59.32
C SER A 1159 12.07 -5.67 -59.18
N GLY A 1160 13.22 -6.23 -59.58
CA GLY A 1160 13.61 -7.63 -59.39
C GLY A 1160 14.03 -7.97 -57.95
N LYS A 1161 13.25 -7.51 -56.96
CA LYS A 1161 13.44 -7.83 -55.55
C LYS A 1161 12.30 -8.71 -55.03
N THR A 1162 12.64 -9.66 -54.17
CA THR A 1162 11.76 -10.61 -53.49
C THR A 1162 11.90 -10.42 -51.99
N ASP A 1163 10.77 -10.44 -51.28
CA ASP A 1163 10.76 -10.38 -49.82
C ASP A 1163 11.23 -11.73 -49.23
N PHE A 1164 12.22 -11.69 -48.35
CA PHE A 1164 12.76 -12.84 -47.63
C PHE A 1164 13.04 -12.43 -46.18
N LEU A 1165 12.26 -12.96 -45.24
CA LEU A 1165 12.29 -12.61 -43.81
C LEU A 1165 12.12 -11.10 -43.52
N GLY A 1166 11.22 -10.42 -44.24
CA GLY A 1166 10.95 -8.99 -44.04
C GLY A 1166 12.02 -8.07 -44.64
N MET A 1167 12.96 -8.62 -45.43
CA MET A 1167 13.97 -7.86 -46.15
C MET A 1167 13.73 -7.93 -47.67
N SER A 1168 13.74 -6.77 -48.33
CA SER A 1168 13.64 -6.67 -49.79
C SER A 1168 15.00 -6.98 -50.46
N LEU A 1169 15.19 -8.23 -50.87
CA LEU A 1169 16.46 -8.78 -51.40
C LEU A 1169 16.34 -9.17 -52.88
N THR A 1170 17.45 -9.24 -53.62
CA THR A 1170 17.40 -9.84 -54.97
C THR A 1170 17.17 -11.36 -54.86
N LYS A 1171 16.64 -12.00 -55.91
CA LYS A 1171 16.42 -13.47 -55.92
C LYS A 1171 17.67 -14.27 -55.52
N SER A 1172 18.86 -13.84 -55.94
CA SER A 1172 20.12 -14.49 -55.55
C SER A 1172 20.46 -14.32 -54.07
N GLN A 1173 20.20 -13.15 -53.49
CA GLN A 1173 20.41 -12.87 -52.06
C GLN A 1173 19.42 -13.64 -51.18
N ALA A 1174 18.14 -13.72 -51.57
CA ALA A 1174 17.15 -14.53 -50.86
C ALA A 1174 17.52 -16.02 -50.87
N THR A 1175 18.03 -16.52 -52.01
CA THR A 1175 18.47 -17.91 -52.13
C THR A 1175 19.71 -18.18 -51.26
N ALA A 1176 20.66 -17.25 -51.20
CA ALA A 1176 21.81 -17.33 -50.31
C ALA A 1176 21.39 -17.30 -48.83
N GLY A 1177 20.45 -16.42 -48.47
CA GLY A 1177 19.88 -16.35 -47.11
C GLY A 1177 19.21 -17.66 -46.68
N ALA A 1178 18.48 -18.33 -47.59
CA ALA A 1178 17.87 -19.63 -47.32
C ALA A 1178 18.92 -20.72 -47.02
N TRP A 1179 20.02 -20.74 -47.77
CA TRP A 1179 21.13 -21.67 -47.51
C TRP A 1179 21.86 -21.39 -46.19
N VAL A 1180 22.02 -20.12 -45.82
CA VAL A 1180 22.63 -19.72 -44.54
C VAL A 1180 21.74 -20.14 -43.37
N LEU A 1181 20.43 -19.94 -43.45
CA LEU A 1181 19.49 -20.37 -42.42
C LEU A 1181 19.43 -21.90 -42.29
N LEU A 1182 19.48 -22.62 -43.40
CA LEU A 1182 19.55 -24.09 -43.38
C LEU A 1182 20.82 -24.57 -42.67
N ALA A 1183 21.96 -23.93 -42.93
CA ALA A 1183 23.22 -24.24 -42.27
C ALA A 1183 23.17 -23.93 -40.76
N LEU A 1184 22.61 -22.78 -40.38
CA LEU A 1184 22.42 -22.40 -38.97
C LEU A 1184 21.46 -23.34 -38.24
N ALA A 1185 20.37 -23.76 -38.88
CA ALA A 1185 19.43 -24.72 -38.32
C ALA A 1185 20.07 -26.09 -38.09
N LEU A 1186 20.91 -26.56 -39.03
CA LEU A 1186 21.68 -27.79 -38.87
C LEU A 1186 22.71 -27.70 -37.73
N ILE A 1187 23.39 -26.55 -37.58
CA ILE A 1187 24.32 -26.31 -36.47
C ILE A 1187 23.58 -26.32 -35.13
N PHE A 1188 22.41 -25.65 -35.05
CA PHE A 1188 21.56 -25.64 -33.86
C PHE A 1188 21.05 -27.03 -33.50
N LEU A 1189 20.64 -27.83 -34.49
CA LEU A 1189 20.22 -29.21 -34.28
C LEU A 1189 21.37 -30.06 -33.69
N ILE A 1190 22.58 -29.93 -34.24
CA ILE A 1190 23.77 -30.66 -33.77
C ILE A 1190 24.16 -30.23 -32.36
N THR A 1191 24.16 -28.93 -32.06
CA THR A 1191 24.46 -28.42 -30.71
C THR A 1191 23.41 -28.85 -29.70
N THR A 1192 22.13 -28.85 -30.07
CA THR A 1192 21.04 -29.32 -29.20
C THR A 1192 21.16 -30.81 -28.90
N ILE A 1193 21.50 -31.63 -29.91
CA ILE A 1193 21.79 -33.06 -29.71
C ILE A 1193 23.02 -33.24 -28.80
N PHE A 1194 24.09 -32.45 -29.01
CA PHE A 1194 25.30 -32.50 -28.18
C PHE A 1194 25.02 -32.15 -26.72
N PHE A 1195 24.25 -31.09 -26.46
CA PHE A 1195 23.85 -30.70 -25.10
C PHE A 1195 22.87 -31.71 -24.48
N GLY A 1196 21.93 -32.27 -25.26
CA GLY A 1196 21.05 -33.34 -24.80
C GLY A 1196 21.81 -34.61 -24.40
N VAL A 1197 22.82 -35.00 -25.17
CA VAL A 1197 23.71 -36.12 -24.84
C VAL A 1197 24.55 -35.81 -23.59
N LYS A 1198 25.10 -34.59 -23.47
CA LYS A 1198 25.87 -34.15 -22.30
C LYS A 1198 25.02 -34.09 -21.02
N PHE A 1199 23.76 -33.65 -21.13
CA PHE A 1199 22.79 -33.63 -20.03
C PHE A 1199 22.38 -35.05 -19.60
N CYS A 1200 22.12 -35.96 -20.55
CA CYS A 1200 21.87 -37.37 -20.24
C CYS A 1200 23.08 -38.08 -19.60
N LEU A 1201 24.32 -37.72 -20.01
CA LEU A 1201 25.55 -38.24 -19.42
C LEU A 1201 25.82 -37.68 -18.02
N SER A 1202 25.46 -36.42 -17.73
CA SER A 1202 25.58 -35.85 -16.37
C SER A 1202 24.53 -36.42 -15.41
N ARG A 1203 23.30 -36.65 -15.90
CA ARG A 1203 22.22 -37.29 -15.11
C ARG A 1203 22.52 -38.74 -14.75
N ARG A 1204 23.22 -39.50 -15.60
CA ARG A 1204 23.67 -40.88 -15.29
C ARG A 1204 24.79 -40.96 -14.24
N LYS A 1205 25.46 -39.85 -13.91
CA LYS A 1205 26.45 -39.77 -12.81
C LYS A 1205 25.86 -39.32 -11.48
N ALA A 1206 24.63 -38.81 -11.44
CA ALA A 1206 24.01 -38.20 -10.27
C ALA A 1206 23.15 -39.16 -9.40
N PHE A 1207 23.13 -40.46 -9.70
CA PHE A 1207 22.50 -41.49 -8.87
C PHE A 1207 23.52 -42.56 -8.43
N LYS A 1208 24.37 -42.20 -7.47
CA LYS A 1208 24.96 -43.12 -6.49
C LYS A 1208 24.91 -42.46 -5.11
N SER A 1209 24.42 -43.26 -4.15
CA SER A 1209 24.05 -42.91 -2.79
C SER A 1209 25.22 -42.49 -1.90
N SER A 1210 24.91 -41.53 -1.03
CA SER A 1210 25.47 -41.19 0.30
C SER A 1210 26.64 -42.02 0.88
N SER A 1211 27.80 -41.37 1.07
CA SER A 1211 28.58 -41.39 2.32
C SER A 1211 29.75 -40.39 2.24
N GLU A 1212 29.98 -39.65 3.34
CA GLU A 1212 31.24 -38.99 3.72
C GLU A 1212 31.68 -37.76 2.88
N MET A 1213 32.10 -36.60 3.41
CA MET A 1213 32.26 -36.07 4.76
C MET A 1213 32.63 -34.57 4.57
N GLU A 1214 32.37 -33.76 5.60
CA GLU A 1214 32.80 -32.36 5.70
C GLU A 1214 34.33 -32.14 5.57
N LEU A 1215 34.67 -30.89 5.23
CA LEU A 1215 35.94 -30.17 5.43
C LEU A 1215 37.12 -30.44 4.48
N LYS A 1216 37.26 -29.52 3.51
CA LYS A 1216 38.45 -28.65 3.42
C LYS A 1216 38.11 -27.31 2.78
#